data_AF-A0AAW3FIS8-F1
#
_entry.id   AF-A0AAW3FIS8-F1
#
_cell.length_a   1.000
_cell.length_b   1.000
_cell.length_c   1.000
_cell.angle_alpha   90.00
_cell.angle_beta   90.00
_cell.angle_gamma   90.00
#
_symmetry.space_group_name_H-M   'P 1'
#
loop_
_entity.id
_entity.type
_entity.pdbx_description
1 polymer ?
#
loop_
_entity_poly.entity_id
_entity_poly.type
_entity_poly.pdbx_seq_one_letter_code
_entity_poly.pdbx_strand_id
1 'polypeptide(L)'
;MINKVDLPADRFENPSLENLKAKNFIFGKNGTGKTSISHAILKQYNDQFDIHLFEGFNSVVGDNHILDAISLGTKNASVQPLIEATQKELVEINKDLEPLDDQGTNTYSELQHIKEQVKQQKKSLDDCYIKSAKKIKNEHQKLVNNFNYNKNCFIKDIQLAHKLTTDEVKVQTSLLNQKVLGKVNEVHFPTIEPSKYLQAVNKILEAKLIKSALINFRSKEDQEWARQGLNLHKHSNGEYEQTCSFCGSPLSSERIEELNSYFSDEVKKLEIRINNVQEQLKQLKKSISNIMLLDENSFYNKFKRQVTEFNLQVETAKTGYMNFLNKLSENIQTKKNDVFTHVDPINNNIVESLISFNELQQSHNTLLSLNTKYGNNLDESINNARRQLLGNQIAIQLDAFQYTTKKDQLNKVQGLEKKYEIEFNKRKDERNIVQQKLNGLKKQSVDEELAANIINEKLQQLGNQSFTLVEVKDADQKGQYTIKGLDNRQRSINTLSTGEKNIVAFLWFISSLEGNSDRSINPKVILFDDPMTSNDDACQYLIISELQRLIKKNSTDQLFIFTHNIHFYLNTRYKWWKDNRKSSYNKTTYHLHKVDGKTQINMLTSPSEDLKNSYDELWEEVKWLYNNQKPSLMLNPLRRIFETYCKFNNIDLSELYAKNPQAKKYFDVNSHDIDDPGTDPNGKNETEILKEVEDIFNEIGALNHFNAHWKENS
;
A
#
# COMPACT_ATOMS: atom_id res chain seq x y z
N MET A 1 -39.65 -16.27 -47.77
CA MET A 1 -39.66 -14.82 -48.07
C MET A 1 -40.67 -14.16 -47.15
N ILE A 2 -40.36 -12.94 -46.72
CA ILE A 2 -41.22 -12.08 -45.94
C ILE A 2 -42.33 -11.55 -46.86
N ASN A 3 -43.59 -11.75 -46.53
CA ASN A 3 -44.74 -11.27 -47.33
C ASN A 3 -45.43 -10.05 -46.72
N LYS A 4 -45.25 -9.83 -45.42
CA LYS A 4 -45.84 -8.76 -44.63
C LYS A 4 -44.84 -8.30 -43.56
N VAL A 5 -44.89 -7.04 -43.14
CA VAL A 5 -44.14 -6.47 -42.02
C VAL A 5 -45.08 -5.57 -41.22
N ASP A 6 -45.15 -5.74 -39.91
CA ASP A 6 -45.94 -4.85 -39.07
C ASP A 6 -45.18 -3.55 -38.81
N LEU A 7 -45.86 -2.41 -38.84
CA LEU A 7 -45.23 -1.09 -38.76
C LEU A 7 -45.72 -0.29 -37.55
N PRO A 8 -44.90 0.62 -36.98
CA PRO A 8 -45.29 1.43 -35.84
C PRO A 8 -46.50 2.33 -36.14
N ALA A 9 -47.61 2.12 -35.43
CA ALA A 9 -48.88 2.84 -35.66
C ALA A 9 -48.82 4.35 -35.30
N ASP A 10 -47.80 4.77 -34.53
CA ASP A 10 -47.49 6.17 -34.24
C ASP A 10 -46.89 6.89 -35.46
N ARG A 11 -46.25 6.16 -36.37
CA ARG A 11 -45.54 6.72 -37.55
C ARG A 11 -46.23 6.44 -38.87
N PHE A 12 -46.94 5.32 -38.99
CA PHE A 12 -47.60 4.90 -40.22
C PHE A 12 -49.12 4.95 -40.07
N GLU A 13 -49.82 5.37 -41.12
CA GLU A 13 -51.28 5.42 -41.14
C GLU A 13 -51.86 4.00 -41.14
N ASN A 14 -51.34 3.14 -42.02
CA ASN A 14 -51.58 1.70 -42.01
C ASN A 14 -50.40 1.01 -41.33
N PRO A 15 -50.60 0.32 -40.18
CA PRO A 15 -49.51 -0.29 -39.41
C PRO A 15 -49.03 -1.62 -40.01
N SER A 16 -49.03 -1.77 -41.33
CA SER A 16 -48.48 -2.94 -42.01
C SER A 16 -48.08 -2.65 -43.45
N LEU A 17 -46.96 -3.21 -43.87
CA LEU A 17 -46.53 -3.28 -45.26
C LEU A 17 -46.75 -4.70 -45.77
N GLU A 18 -47.70 -4.89 -46.69
CA GLU A 18 -48.09 -6.19 -47.22
C GLU A 18 -47.58 -6.41 -48.66
N ASN A 19 -47.92 -7.53 -49.28
CA ASN A 19 -47.58 -7.85 -50.69
C ASN A 19 -46.09 -7.76 -51.04
N LEU A 20 -45.21 -8.04 -50.08
CA LEU A 20 -43.77 -8.06 -50.33
C LEU A 20 -43.39 -9.22 -51.26
N LYS A 21 -42.50 -8.94 -52.21
CA LYS A 21 -42.03 -9.88 -53.25
C LYS A 21 -40.55 -10.19 -53.08
N ALA A 22 -39.96 -10.95 -54.00
CA ALA A 22 -38.51 -11.21 -53.97
C ALA A 22 -37.69 -9.92 -54.17
N LYS A 23 -38.20 -8.93 -54.92
CA LYS A 23 -37.49 -7.67 -55.17
C LYS A 23 -38.43 -6.50 -54.88
N ASN A 24 -38.13 -5.75 -53.83
CA ASN A 24 -38.97 -4.66 -53.33
C ASN A 24 -38.20 -3.35 -53.47
N PHE A 25 -38.80 -2.37 -54.09
CA PHE A 25 -38.24 -1.03 -54.18
C PHE A 25 -39.15 -0.05 -53.44
N ILE A 26 -38.59 0.71 -52.51
CA ILE A 26 -39.34 1.64 -51.68
C ILE A 26 -38.75 3.03 -51.85
N PHE A 27 -39.53 3.93 -52.45
CA PHE A 27 -39.14 5.31 -52.61
C PHE A 27 -39.86 6.19 -51.58
N GLY A 28 -39.17 7.18 -51.04
CA GLY A 28 -39.80 8.19 -50.21
C GLY A 28 -38.84 9.30 -49.84
N LYS A 29 -39.35 10.54 -49.73
CA LYS A 29 -38.55 11.68 -49.28
C LYS A 29 -37.98 11.45 -47.86
N ASN A 30 -37.03 12.27 -47.42
CA ASN A 30 -36.46 12.13 -46.09
C ASN A 30 -37.52 12.30 -44.99
N GLY A 31 -37.44 11.51 -43.93
CA GLY A 31 -38.42 11.54 -42.83
C GLY A 31 -39.76 10.82 -43.08
N THR A 32 -39.90 10.08 -44.19
CA THR A 32 -41.09 9.27 -44.53
C THR A 32 -41.08 7.87 -43.93
N GLY A 33 -40.07 7.47 -43.15
CA GLY A 33 -40.09 6.19 -42.42
C GLY A 33 -39.39 5.00 -43.09
N LYS A 34 -38.61 5.21 -44.17
CA LYS A 34 -37.77 4.17 -44.81
C LYS A 34 -36.95 3.34 -43.80
N THR A 35 -36.14 4.01 -42.99
CA THR A 35 -35.34 3.40 -41.91
C THR A 35 -36.19 2.71 -40.85
N SER A 36 -37.41 3.20 -40.59
CA SER A 36 -38.33 2.51 -39.68
C SER A 36 -38.82 1.18 -40.26
N ILE A 37 -38.95 1.06 -41.59
CA ILE A 37 -39.30 -0.19 -42.26
C ILE A 37 -38.10 -1.16 -42.25
N SER A 38 -36.89 -0.69 -42.58
CA SER A 38 -35.68 -1.55 -42.54
C SER A 38 -35.46 -2.14 -41.14
N HIS A 39 -35.58 -1.32 -40.09
CA HIS A 39 -35.47 -1.78 -38.70
C HIS A 39 -36.64 -2.67 -38.27
N ALA A 40 -37.86 -2.42 -38.75
CA ALA A 40 -39.00 -3.30 -38.47
C ALA A 40 -38.79 -4.71 -39.06
N ILE A 41 -38.27 -4.78 -40.29
CA ILE A 41 -37.89 -6.06 -40.93
C ILE A 41 -36.83 -6.77 -40.09
N LEU A 42 -35.75 -6.06 -39.75
CA LEU A 42 -34.69 -6.62 -38.93
C LEU A 42 -35.26 -7.16 -37.60
N LYS A 43 -36.02 -6.34 -36.86
CA LYS A 43 -36.57 -6.72 -35.54
C LYS A 43 -37.52 -7.91 -35.57
N GLN A 44 -38.40 -8.01 -36.59
CA GLN A 44 -39.43 -9.05 -36.65
C GLN A 44 -38.93 -10.39 -37.18
N TYR A 45 -37.88 -10.37 -38.00
CA TYR A 45 -37.51 -11.52 -38.82
C TYR A 45 -36.07 -12.02 -38.63
N ASN A 46 -35.27 -11.40 -37.76
CA ASN A 46 -33.87 -11.77 -37.52
C ASN A 46 -33.66 -13.24 -37.12
N ASP A 47 -34.64 -13.86 -36.44
CA ASP A 47 -34.54 -15.27 -36.02
C ASP A 47 -34.90 -16.26 -37.13
N GLN A 48 -35.60 -15.82 -38.17
CA GLN A 48 -36.13 -16.66 -39.26
C GLN A 48 -35.32 -16.54 -40.55
N PHE A 49 -34.69 -15.40 -40.78
CA PHE A 49 -33.96 -15.08 -42.00
C PHE A 49 -32.56 -14.58 -41.68
N ASP A 50 -31.64 -14.81 -42.61
CA ASP A 50 -30.30 -14.20 -42.56
C ASP A 50 -30.40 -12.79 -43.13
N ILE A 51 -30.60 -11.80 -42.26
CA ILE A 51 -30.88 -10.40 -42.64
C ILE A 51 -29.58 -9.59 -42.69
N HIS A 52 -29.29 -9.03 -43.86
CA HIS A 52 -28.16 -8.15 -44.12
C HIS A 52 -28.66 -6.73 -44.39
N LEU A 53 -28.31 -5.77 -43.54
CA LEU A 53 -28.74 -4.38 -43.64
C LEU A 53 -27.55 -3.46 -43.89
N PHE A 54 -27.61 -2.68 -44.96
CA PHE A 54 -26.69 -1.59 -45.25
C PHE A 54 -27.36 -0.24 -44.95
N GLU A 55 -26.81 0.51 -43.98
CA GLU A 55 -27.28 1.84 -43.53
C GLU A 55 -26.14 2.88 -43.57
N GLY A 56 -25.19 2.71 -44.49
CA GLY A 56 -24.04 3.60 -44.69
C GLY A 56 -22.78 3.19 -43.91
N PHE A 57 -21.77 4.06 -43.90
CA PHE A 57 -20.39 3.74 -43.50
C PHE A 57 -20.25 3.06 -42.13
N ASN A 58 -20.81 3.68 -41.08
CA ASN A 58 -20.66 3.23 -39.70
C ASN A 58 -21.28 1.85 -39.41
N SER A 59 -22.12 1.34 -40.32
CA SER A 59 -22.76 0.03 -40.14
C SER A 59 -21.80 -1.14 -40.36
N VAL A 60 -20.72 -0.93 -41.11
CA VAL A 60 -19.85 -2.00 -41.63
C VAL A 60 -18.36 -1.68 -41.54
N VAL A 61 -18.01 -0.42 -41.31
CA VAL A 61 -16.63 0.04 -41.22
C VAL A 61 -16.46 0.89 -39.97
N GLY A 62 -15.46 0.57 -39.16
CA GLY A 62 -15.05 1.36 -37.99
C GLY A 62 -13.78 2.13 -38.27
N ASP A 63 -13.68 3.34 -37.73
CA ASP A 63 -12.43 4.10 -37.74
C ASP A 63 -11.54 3.60 -36.57
N ASN A 64 -10.26 3.32 -36.85
CA ASN A 64 -9.24 3.07 -35.85
C ASN A 64 -8.29 4.25 -35.81
N HIS A 65 -8.51 5.14 -34.85
CA HIS A 65 -7.76 6.40 -34.78
C HIS A 65 -6.31 6.21 -34.31
N ILE A 66 -6.03 5.12 -33.60
CA ILE A 66 -4.70 4.84 -33.04
C ILE A 66 -3.75 4.33 -34.14
N LEU A 67 -4.24 3.46 -35.02
CA LEU A 67 -3.48 2.96 -36.16
C LEU A 67 -3.63 3.80 -37.43
N ASP A 68 -4.46 4.86 -37.38
CA ASP A 68 -4.85 5.66 -38.54
C ASP A 68 -5.30 4.77 -39.72
N ALA A 69 -6.18 3.81 -39.39
CA ALA A 69 -6.58 2.70 -40.24
C ALA A 69 -8.08 2.48 -40.20
N ILE A 70 -8.59 1.81 -41.23
CA ILE A 70 -9.96 1.35 -41.33
C ILE A 70 -10.07 -0.05 -40.72
N SER A 71 -11.01 -0.23 -39.80
CA SER A 71 -11.44 -1.53 -39.30
C SER A 71 -12.58 -2.05 -40.18
N LEU A 72 -12.26 -2.98 -41.07
CA LEU A 72 -13.17 -3.46 -42.10
C LEU A 72 -14.07 -4.57 -41.55
N GLY A 73 -15.37 -4.48 -41.78
CA GLY A 73 -16.37 -5.49 -41.46
C GLY A 73 -17.13 -5.31 -40.16
N THR A 74 -18.38 -5.79 -40.12
CA THR A 74 -19.37 -5.50 -39.04
C THR A 74 -18.85 -5.87 -37.64
N LYS A 75 -18.24 -7.05 -37.48
CA LYS A 75 -17.66 -7.48 -36.20
C LYS A 75 -16.51 -6.57 -35.78
N ASN A 76 -15.58 -6.30 -36.69
CA ASN A 76 -14.40 -5.47 -36.43
C ASN A 76 -14.81 -4.03 -36.08
N ALA A 77 -15.70 -3.45 -36.89
CA ALA A 77 -16.28 -2.13 -36.67
C ALA A 77 -17.00 -2.01 -35.31
N SER A 78 -17.72 -3.05 -34.87
CA SER A 78 -18.42 -3.04 -33.58
C SER A 78 -17.48 -3.17 -32.36
N VAL A 79 -16.36 -3.88 -32.50
CA VAL A 79 -15.41 -4.13 -31.42
C VAL A 79 -14.39 -2.99 -31.29
N GLN A 80 -14.07 -2.29 -32.37
CA GLN A 80 -13.05 -1.24 -32.41
C GLN A 80 -13.28 -0.11 -31.36
N PRO A 81 -14.49 0.46 -31.18
CA PRO A 81 -14.72 1.46 -30.13
C PRO A 81 -14.46 0.93 -28.70
N LEU A 82 -14.72 -0.36 -28.46
CA LEU A 82 -14.47 -1.00 -27.17
C LEU A 82 -12.96 -1.17 -26.93
N ILE A 83 -12.20 -1.48 -27.99
CA ILE A 83 -10.74 -1.57 -27.94
C ILE A 83 -10.13 -0.21 -27.57
N GLU A 84 -10.53 0.86 -28.27
CA GLU A 84 -10.00 2.21 -28.01
C GLU A 84 -10.34 2.70 -26.60
N ALA A 85 -11.57 2.47 -26.14
CA ALA A 85 -11.97 2.80 -24.77
C ALA A 85 -11.14 2.04 -23.73
N THR A 86 -10.89 0.75 -23.97
CA THR A 86 -10.08 -0.10 -23.06
C THR A 86 -8.60 0.30 -23.09
N GLN A 87 -8.06 0.71 -24.25
CA GLN A 87 -6.69 1.23 -24.36
C GLN A 87 -6.54 2.55 -23.60
N LYS A 88 -7.51 3.46 -23.71
CA LYS A 88 -7.51 4.72 -22.96
C LYS A 88 -7.57 4.47 -21.46
N GLU A 89 -8.42 3.54 -21.01
CA GLU A 89 -8.45 3.10 -19.61
C GLU A 89 -7.08 2.58 -19.16
N LEU A 90 -6.43 1.72 -19.94
CA LEU A 90 -5.11 1.19 -19.62
C LEU A 90 -4.03 2.28 -19.49
N VAL A 91 -4.06 3.31 -20.36
CA VAL A 91 -3.15 4.46 -20.27
C VAL A 91 -3.34 5.21 -18.95
N GLU A 92 -4.59 5.48 -18.55
CA GLU A 92 -4.85 6.14 -17.26
C GLU A 92 -4.40 5.30 -16.07
N ILE A 93 -4.52 3.96 -16.12
CA ILE A 93 -4.01 3.08 -15.06
C ILE A 93 -2.47 3.09 -15.02
N ASN A 94 -1.80 3.02 -16.17
CA ASN A 94 -0.32 3.02 -16.22
C ASN A 94 0.27 4.33 -15.67
N LYS A 95 -0.41 5.47 -15.84
CA LYS A 95 -0.01 6.74 -15.21
C LYS A 95 0.09 6.66 -13.69
N ASP A 96 -0.62 5.76 -13.02
CA ASP A 96 -0.52 5.55 -11.56
C ASP A 96 0.68 4.66 -11.16
N LEU A 97 1.17 3.85 -12.10
CA LEU A 97 2.13 2.76 -11.85
C LEU A 97 3.55 3.08 -12.31
N GLU A 98 3.72 4.11 -13.14
CA GLU A 98 5.00 4.53 -13.72
C GLU A 98 5.54 5.81 -13.07
N PRO A 99 6.85 6.09 -13.19
CA PRO A 99 7.40 7.39 -12.81
C PRO A 99 6.74 8.51 -13.62
N LEU A 100 6.43 9.63 -12.98
CA LEU A 100 6.01 10.85 -13.67
C LEU A 100 7.23 11.68 -14.05
N ASP A 101 7.21 12.26 -15.24
CA ASP A 101 8.24 13.17 -15.74
C ASP A 101 8.14 14.57 -15.10
N ASP A 102 6.96 14.92 -14.57
CA ASP A 102 6.61 16.22 -13.96
C ASP A 102 6.55 16.15 -12.41
N GLN A 103 6.42 17.30 -11.73
CA GLN A 103 6.21 17.40 -10.26
C GLN A 103 4.86 16.84 -9.75
N GLY A 104 4.16 16.03 -10.55
CA GLY A 104 2.92 15.37 -10.15
C GLY A 104 3.15 14.30 -9.08
N THR A 105 2.08 13.93 -8.39
CA THR A 105 2.06 12.79 -7.45
C THR A 105 1.11 11.72 -7.96
N ASN A 106 1.54 10.47 -7.85
CA ASN A 106 0.78 9.27 -8.22
C ASN A 106 1.11 8.12 -7.25
N THR A 107 0.44 6.99 -7.41
CA THR A 107 0.62 5.83 -6.51
C THR A 107 2.07 5.34 -6.47
N TYR A 108 2.76 5.30 -7.62
CA TYR A 108 4.17 4.93 -7.69
C TYR A 108 5.08 5.89 -6.91
N SER A 109 5.00 7.19 -7.18
CA SER A 109 5.86 8.22 -6.57
C SER A 109 5.64 8.32 -5.06
N GLU A 110 4.39 8.23 -4.59
CA GLU A 110 4.07 8.17 -3.16
C GLU A 110 4.71 6.96 -2.48
N LEU A 111 4.62 5.78 -3.11
CA LEU A 111 5.26 4.57 -2.59
C LEU A 111 6.79 4.73 -2.50
N GLN A 112 7.43 5.30 -3.53
CA GLN A 112 8.88 5.54 -3.51
C GLN A 112 9.28 6.55 -2.43
N HIS A 113 8.52 7.63 -2.29
CA HIS A 113 8.75 8.64 -1.26
C HIS A 113 8.65 8.03 0.15
N ILE A 114 7.63 7.23 0.42
CA ILE A 114 7.48 6.53 1.71
C ILE A 114 8.61 5.51 1.94
N LYS A 115 9.04 4.77 0.92
CA LYS A 115 10.18 3.84 1.02
C LYS A 115 11.47 4.55 1.39
N GLU A 116 11.74 5.72 0.80
CA GLU A 116 12.90 6.52 1.14
C GLU A 116 12.78 7.08 2.58
N GLN A 117 11.59 7.52 3.02
CA GLN A 117 11.38 7.89 4.43
C GLN A 117 11.65 6.74 5.41
N VAL A 118 11.18 5.52 5.12
CA VAL A 118 11.45 4.33 5.95
C VAL A 118 12.96 4.09 6.04
N LYS A 119 13.66 4.15 4.90
CA LYS A 119 15.11 3.98 4.83
C LYS A 119 15.86 5.04 5.63
N GLN A 120 15.46 6.31 5.54
CA GLN A 120 16.04 7.40 6.32
C GLN A 120 15.84 7.21 7.83
N GLN A 121 14.64 6.82 8.26
CA GLN A 121 14.36 6.57 9.69
C GLN A 121 15.12 5.35 10.23
N LYS A 122 15.21 4.25 9.46
CA LYS A 122 16.03 3.08 9.82
C LYS A 122 17.51 3.44 9.94
N LYS A 123 18.04 4.24 9.00
CA LYS A 123 19.42 4.73 9.04
C LYS A 123 19.66 5.59 10.29
N SER A 124 18.74 6.50 10.62
CA SER A 124 18.84 7.34 11.82
C SER A 124 18.92 6.51 13.10
N LEU A 125 18.11 5.45 13.22
CA LEU A 125 18.18 4.51 14.34
C LEU A 125 19.49 3.72 14.37
N ASP A 126 19.96 3.20 13.24
CA ASP A 126 21.23 2.46 13.18
C ASP A 126 22.42 3.35 13.57
N ASP A 127 22.45 4.60 13.09
CA ASP A 127 23.45 5.60 13.46
C ASP A 127 23.41 5.89 14.96
N CYS A 128 22.22 5.98 15.57
CA CYS A 128 22.06 6.12 17.01
C CYS A 128 22.67 4.93 17.75
N TYR A 129 22.37 3.70 17.34
CA TYR A 129 22.90 2.50 17.99
C TYR A 129 24.44 2.44 17.90
N ILE A 130 25.00 2.76 16.74
CA ILE A 130 26.46 2.80 16.54
C ILE A 130 27.09 3.87 17.42
N LYS A 131 26.57 5.10 17.40
CA LYS A 131 27.11 6.21 18.19
C LYS A 131 27.01 5.95 19.69
N SER A 132 25.87 5.45 20.16
CA SER A 132 25.62 5.12 21.57
C SER A 132 26.53 3.99 22.05
N ALA A 133 26.68 2.93 21.27
CA ALA A 133 27.59 1.83 21.58
C ALA A 133 29.04 2.31 21.67
N LYS A 134 29.49 3.13 20.71
CA LYS A 134 30.83 3.71 20.69
C LYS A 134 31.07 4.62 21.89
N LYS A 135 30.09 5.45 22.27
CA LYS A 135 30.20 6.34 23.42
C LYS A 135 30.34 5.57 24.73
N ILE A 136 29.47 4.57 24.96
CA ILE A 136 29.58 3.69 26.15
C ILE A 136 30.90 2.94 26.16
N LYS A 137 31.33 2.38 25.03
CA LYS A 137 32.63 1.70 24.91
C LYS A 137 33.81 2.61 25.24
N ASN A 138 33.78 3.87 24.83
CA ASN A 138 34.91 4.78 25.01
C ASN A 138 34.93 5.45 26.39
N GLU A 139 33.76 5.89 26.88
CA GLU A 139 33.65 6.69 28.11
C GLU A 139 33.35 5.84 29.35
N HIS A 140 32.79 4.62 29.18
CA HIS A 140 32.32 3.76 30.26
C HIS A 140 32.85 2.32 30.17
N GLN A 141 34.12 2.19 29.81
CA GLN A 141 34.85 0.91 29.68
C GLN A 141 34.65 -0.07 30.83
N LYS A 142 34.57 0.38 32.09
CA LYS A 142 34.35 -0.50 33.26
C LYS A 142 32.97 -1.16 33.29
N LEU A 143 32.02 -0.63 32.52
CA LEU A 143 30.64 -1.13 32.44
C LEU A 143 30.46 -2.24 31.40
N VAL A 144 31.39 -2.36 30.45
CA VAL A 144 31.27 -3.26 29.29
C VAL A 144 32.57 -4.04 29.08
N ASN A 145 32.50 -5.27 28.57
CA ASN A 145 33.71 -6.04 28.29
C ASN A 145 34.56 -5.33 27.22
N ASN A 146 35.80 -5.00 27.56
CA ASN A 146 36.46 -3.75 27.14
C ASN A 146 36.87 -3.63 25.65
N PHE A 147 36.51 -4.58 24.79
CA PHE A 147 36.90 -4.53 23.36
C PHE A 147 35.77 -4.82 22.36
N ASN A 148 34.74 -5.57 22.74
CA ASN A 148 33.74 -6.10 21.80
C ASN A 148 32.36 -5.45 21.87
N TYR A 149 32.18 -4.40 22.69
CA TYR A 149 30.90 -3.69 22.77
C TYR A 149 30.60 -2.94 21.46
N ASN A 150 29.60 -3.42 20.73
CA ASN A 150 29.21 -2.91 19.40
C ASN A 150 27.70 -2.61 19.35
N LYS A 151 27.19 -2.22 18.17
CA LYS A 151 25.77 -1.86 18.00
C LYS A 151 24.81 -2.98 18.42
N ASN A 152 25.15 -4.24 18.16
CA ASN A 152 24.29 -5.38 18.51
C ASN A 152 24.27 -5.62 20.03
N CYS A 153 25.38 -5.36 20.72
CA CYS A 153 25.41 -5.36 22.20
C CYS A 153 24.48 -4.29 22.75
N PHE A 154 24.60 -3.04 22.26
CA PHE A 154 23.74 -1.94 22.68
C PHE A 154 22.25 -2.26 22.47
N ILE A 155 21.88 -2.77 21.29
CA ILE A 155 20.49 -3.16 20.99
C ILE A 155 19.96 -4.21 21.98
N LYS A 156 20.77 -5.23 22.33
CA LYS A 156 20.39 -6.25 23.32
C LYS A 156 20.22 -5.66 24.72
N ASP A 157 21.04 -4.67 25.05
CA ASP A 157 21.06 -4.06 26.38
C ASP A 157 20.05 -2.92 26.56
N ILE A 158 19.33 -2.50 25.50
CA ILE A 158 18.23 -1.51 25.59
C ILE A 158 17.19 -1.92 26.65
N GLN A 159 16.93 -3.22 26.81
CA GLN A 159 16.01 -3.72 27.84
C GLN A 159 16.45 -3.45 29.28
N LEU A 160 17.73 -3.13 29.50
CA LEU A 160 18.28 -2.76 30.80
C LEU A 160 18.08 -1.28 31.12
N ALA A 161 17.56 -0.47 30.20
CA ALA A 161 17.46 0.98 30.37
C ALA A 161 16.57 1.36 31.57
N HIS A 162 17.15 2.05 32.55
CA HIS A 162 16.45 2.67 33.67
C HIS A 162 17.26 3.87 34.17
N LYS A 163 16.60 4.92 34.64
CA LYS A 163 17.28 6.09 35.19
C LYS A 163 17.63 5.86 36.65
N LEU A 164 18.84 6.26 37.02
CA LEU A 164 19.28 6.36 38.40
C LEU A 164 19.35 7.84 38.80
N THR A 165 19.06 8.12 40.07
CA THR A 165 19.33 9.41 40.70
C THR A 165 20.82 9.64 40.87
N THR A 166 21.23 10.89 41.09
CA THR A 166 22.63 11.25 41.30
C THR A 166 23.25 10.50 42.49
N ASP A 167 22.48 10.27 43.56
CA ASP A 167 22.99 9.56 44.74
C ASP A 167 23.07 8.04 44.51
N GLU A 168 22.13 7.44 43.79
CA GLU A 168 22.24 6.04 43.36
C GLU A 168 23.46 5.81 42.46
N VAL A 169 23.73 6.73 41.51
CA VAL A 169 24.94 6.65 40.67
C VAL A 169 26.20 6.67 41.51
N LYS A 170 26.28 7.54 42.54
CA LYS A 170 27.44 7.57 43.46
C LYS A 170 27.58 6.25 44.22
N VAL A 171 26.48 5.72 44.77
CA VAL A 171 26.47 4.45 45.51
C VAL A 171 26.96 3.30 44.63
N GLN A 172 26.38 3.14 43.44
CA GLN A 172 26.77 2.07 42.53
C GLN A 172 28.20 2.23 42.01
N THR A 173 28.66 3.47 41.76
CA THR A 173 30.04 3.74 41.34
C THR A 173 31.04 3.41 42.45
N SER A 174 30.70 3.69 43.71
CA SER A 174 31.52 3.30 44.86
C SER A 174 31.64 1.78 44.96
N LEU A 175 30.51 1.07 44.86
CA LEU A 175 30.47 -0.39 44.89
C LEU A 175 31.26 -1.03 43.74
N LEU A 176 31.15 -0.50 42.51
CA LEU A 176 31.90 -0.99 41.34
C LEU A 176 33.42 -0.91 41.53
N ASN A 177 33.92 0.07 42.28
CA ASN A 177 35.36 0.26 42.53
C ASN A 177 35.83 -0.41 43.84
N GLN A 178 34.97 -1.14 44.55
CA GLN A 178 35.32 -1.83 45.79
C GLN A 178 36.29 -2.98 45.51
N LYS A 179 37.46 -2.96 46.17
CA LYS A 179 38.45 -4.04 46.09
C LYS A 179 38.08 -5.18 47.04
N VAL A 180 38.41 -6.41 46.65
CA VAL A 180 38.38 -7.58 47.54
C VAL A 180 39.46 -7.39 48.61
N LEU A 181 39.09 -7.57 49.87
CA LEU A 181 40.02 -7.51 51.01
C LEU A 181 40.50 -8.92 51.37
N GLY A 182 41.70 -9.01 51.95
CA GLY A 182 42.29 -10.26 52.41
C GLY A 182 41.65 -10.80 53.70
N LYS A 183 42.18 -11.92 54.21
CA LYS A 183 41.71 -12.51 55.49
C LYS A 183 42.05 -11.56 56.64
N VAL A 184 41.04 -11.29 57.49
CA VAL A 184 41.20 -10.50 58.73
C VAL A 184 41.85 -11.36 59.81
N ASN A 185 42.75 -10.77 60.60
CA ASN A 185 43.36 -11.43 61.75
C ASN A 185 42.32 -11.71 62.84
N GLU A 186 42.40 -12.89 63.45
CA GLU A 186 41.53 -13.25 64.57
C GLU A 186 42.05 -12.63 65.87
N VAL A 187 41.16 -11.96 66.61
CA VAL A 187 41.43 -11.52 67.98
C VAL A 187 40.95 -12.57 68.95
N HIS A 188 41.84 -12.99 69.85
CA HIS A 188 41.53 -13.94 70.92
C HIS A 188 41.49 -13.23 72.26
N PHE A 189 40.36 -13.36 72.96
CA PHE A 189 40.21 -12.85 74.31
C PHE A 189 40.50 -13.96 75.34
N PRO A 190 41.20 -13.67 76.44
CA PRO A 190 41.45 -14.65 77.49
C PRO A 190 40.16 -15.02 78.22
N THR A 191 40.00 -16.30 78.55
CA THR A 191 38.91 -16.77 79.42
C THR A 191 39.24 -16.43 80.87
N ILE A 192 38.56 -15.41 81.41
CA ILE A 192 38.78 -14.94 82.78
C ILE A 192 37.45 -14.99 83.54
N GLU A 193 37.48 -15.54 84.75
CA GLU A 193 36.40 -15.42 85.72
C GLU A 193 36.83 -14.48 86.86
N PRO A 194 36.57 -13.15 86.76
CA PRO A 194 37.04 -12.18 87.75
C PRO A 194 36.62 -12.53 89.19
N SER A 195 35.41 -13.07 89.35
CA SER A 195 34.87 -13.49 90.64
C SER A 195 35.75 -14.55 91.33
N LYS A 196 36.36 -15.49 90.59
CA LYS A 196 37.27 -16.49 91.17
C LYS A 196 38.53 -15.85 91.73
N TYR A 197 39.11 -14.88 91.02
CA TYR A 197 40.29 -14.15 91.48
C TYR A 197 39.96 -13.27 92.68
N LEU A 198 38.83 -12.56 92.65
CA LEU A 198 38.36 -11.76 93.78
C LEU A 198 38.13 -12.62 95.03
N GLN A 199 37.45 -13.77 94.90
CA GLN A 199 37.25 -14.71 96.00
C GLN A 199 38.58 -15.26 96.53
N ALA A 200 39.52 -15.58 95.64
CA ALA A 200 40.83 -16.07 96.04
C ALA A 200 41.60 -15.02 96.85
N VAL A 201 41.53 -13.74 96.44
CA VAL A 201 42.11 -12.59 97.14
C VAL A 201 41.40 -12.35 98.48
N ASN A 202 40.07 -12.24 98.51
CA ASN A 202 39.33 -11.96 99.74
C ASN A 202 39.58 -13.03 100.81
N LYS A 203 39.64 -14.32 100.43
CA LYS A 203 40.04 -15.40 101.35
C LYS A 203 41.46 -15.23 101.92
N ILE A 204 42.37 -14.56 101.21
CA ILE A 204 43.72 -14.21 101.73
C ILE A 204 43.62 -13.03 102.69
N LEU A 205 42.82 -12.01 102.36
CA LEU A 205 42.66 -10.81 103.19
C LEU A 205 41.99 -11.15 104.54
N GLU A 206 40.93 -11.96 104.50
CA GLU A 206 40.14 -12.42 105.64
C GLU A 206 40.86 -13.42 106.55
N ALA A 207 41.99 -13.98 106.12
CA ALA A 207 42.75 -14.93 106.93
C ALA A 207 43.20 -14.24 108.24
N LYS A 208 42.63 -14.69 109.36
CA LYS A 208 42.96 -14.23 110.71
C LYS A 208 44.04 -15.13 111.30
N LEU A 209 45.23 -14.59 111.49
CA LEU A 209 46.32 -15.23 112.20
C LEU A 209 46.41 -14.58 113.59
N ILE A 210 46.53 -15.39 114.63
CA ILE A 210 46.73 -14.86 115.99
C ILE A 210 48.19 -14.44 116.09
N LYS A 211 48.43 -13.14 116.21
CA LYS A 211 49.76 -12.60 116.49
C LYS A 211 50.09 -12.91 117.95
N SER A 212 51.18 -13.64 118.21
CA SER A 212 51.72 -13.75 119.57
C SER A 212 52.03 -12.35 120.09
N ALA A 213 51.38 -11.93 121.18
CA ALA A 213 51.47 -10.57 121.73
C ALA A 213 52.87 -10.23 122.29
N LEU A 214 53.74 -11.23 122.39
CA LEU A 214 55.03 -11.15 123.07
C LEU A 214 56.22 -10.89 122.12
N ILE A 215 56.01 -10.95 120.79
CA ILE A 215 57.08 -10.76 119.80
C ILE A 215 56.76 -9.62 118.84
N ASN A 216 57.66 -8.63 118.79
CA ASN A 216 57.73 -7.60 117.76
C ASN A 216 59.15 -7.49 117.20
N PHE A 217 59.29 -7.46 115.88
CA PHE A 217 60.57 -7.27 115.17
C PHE A 217 60.71 -5.83 114.67
N ARG A 218 61.94 -5.31 114.57
CA ARG A 218 62.20 -3.92 114.14
C ARG A 218 62.10 -3.75 112.62
N SER A 219 62.44 -4.80 111.87
CA SER A 219 62.32 -4.83 110.42
C SER A 219 61.93 -6.23 109.93
N LYS A 220 61.57 -6.34 108.65
CA LYS A 220 61.41 -7.65 108.00
C LYS A 220 62.71 -8.43 107.95
N GLU A 221 63.86 -7.78 107.82
CA GLU A 221 65.15 -8.49 107.89
C GLU A 221 65.37 -9.08 109.28
N ASP A 222 65.02 -8.36 110.36
CA ASP A 222 65.09 -8.89 111.73
C ASP A 222 64.13 -10.08 111.92
N GLN A 223 62.91 -10.00 111.37
CA GLN A 223 61.95 -11.11 111.40
C GLN A 223 62.47 -12.32 110.63
N GLU A 224 63.03 -12.12 109.44
CA GLU A 224 63.57 -13.20 108.62
C GLU A 224 64.83 -13.81 109.25
N TRP A 225 65.70 -12.97 109.82
CA TRP A 225 66.85 -13.40 110.60
C TRP A 225 66.42 -14.23 111.80
N ALA A 226 65.36 -13.83 112.51
CA ALA A 226 64.83 -14.60 113.63
C ALA A 226 64.18 -15.92 113.17
N ARG A 227 63.52 -15.94 112.00
CA ARG A 227 62.96 -17.15 111.39
C ARG A 227 64.06 -18.14 111.01
N GLN A 228 65.11 -17.65 110.35
CA GLN A 228 66.27 -18.44 109.97
C GLN A 228 67.04 -18.91 111.20
N GLY A 229 67.23 -18.03 112.19
CA GLY A 229 67.79 -18.34 113.49
C GLY A 229 67.01 -19.46 114.17
N LEU A 230 65.69 -19.35 114.32
CA LEU A 230 64.85 -20.38 114.91
C LEU A 230 65.03 -21.74 114.20
N ASN A 231 65.08 -21.75 112.87
CA ASN A 231 65.28 -22.98 112.09
C ASN A 231 66.69 -23.56 112.28
N LEU A 232 67.73 -22.72 112.34
CA LEU A 232 69.12 -23.16 112.56
C LEU A 232 69.34 -23.77 113.94
N HIS A 233 68.57 -23.34 114.94
CA HIS A 233 68.63 -23.90 116.29
C HIS A 233 67.71 -25.11 116.49
N LYS A 234 66.99 -25.55 115.45
CA LYS A 234 66.12 -26.73 115.50
C LYS A 234 66.88 -27.97 115.00
N HIS A 235 67.03 -28.96 115.86
CA HIS A 235 67.64 -30.24 115.53
C HIS A 235 66.68 -31.15 114.74
N SER A 236 67.24 -32.12 114.03
CA SER A 236 66.46 -33.08 113.21
C SER A 236 65.46 -33.92 114.00
N ASN A 237 65.68 -34.09 115.32
CA ASN A 237 64.78 -34.78 116.24
C ASN A 237 63.62 -33.91 116.75
N GLY A 238 63.57 -32.62 116.37
CA GLY A 238 62.54 -31.67 116.77
C GLY A 238 62.86 -30.86 118.04
N GLU A 239 63.98 -31.15 118.71
CA GLU A 239 64.44 -30.38 119.87
C GLU A 239 65.17 -29.10 119.43
N TYR A 240 65.24 -28.12 120.32
CA TYR A 240 65.91 -26.85 120.07
C TYR A 240 67.17 -26.71 120.94
N GLU A 241 68.20 -26.09 120.38
CA GLU A 241 69.42 -25.72 121.10
C GLU A 241 69.08 -24.75 122.25
N GLN A 242 69.59 -25.02 123.46
CA GLN A 242 69.26 -24.26 124.68
C GLN A 242 70.10 -22.97 124.83
N THR A 243 71.04 -22.75 123.92
CA THR A 243 71.90 -21.56 123.88
C THR A 243 71.94 -20.98 122.48
N CYS A 244 71.86 -19.65 122.38
CA CYS A 244 71.92 -18.93 121.12
C CYS A 244 73.35 -19.05 120.53
N SER A 245 73.48 -19.65 119.35
CA SER A 245 74.76 -19.81 118.65
C SER A 245 75.43 -18.48 118.28
N PHE A 246 74.68 -17.37 118.28
CA PHE A 246 75.22 -16.04 117.96
C PHE A 246 75.81 -15.33 119.19
N CYS A 247 75.02 -15.15 120.26
CA CYS A 247 75.46 -14.37 121.43
C CYS A 247 75.80 -15.22 122.67
N GLY A 248 75.60 -16.54 122.62
CA GLY A 248 75.84 -17.46 123.74
C GLY A 248 74.83 -17.37 124.89
N SER A 249 73.81 -16.51 124.79
CA SER A 249 72.77 -16.38 125.83
C SER A 249 71.80 -17.58 125.83
N PRO A 250 71.23 -17.97 126.98
CA PRO A 250 70.21 -19.03 127.04
C PRO A 250 68.99 -18.72 126.16
N LEU A 251 68.55 -19.70 125.36
CA LEU A 251 67.29 -19.65 124.62
C LEU A 251 66.23 -20.39 125.43
N SER A 252 65.36 -19.66 126.12
CA SER A 252 64.31 -20.28 126.92
C SER A 252 63.30 -21.03 126.04
N SER A 253 62.74 -22.13 126.57
CA SER A 253 61.68 -22.88 125.91
C SER A 253 60.46 -21.99 125.61
N GLU A 254 60.14 -21.06 126.50
CA GLU A 254 59.09 -20.05 126.31
C GLU A 254 59.37 -19.19 125.06
N ARG A 255 60.61 -18.72 124.87
CA ARG A 255 60.98 -17.91 123.70
C ARG A 255 60.89 -18.69 122.39
N ILE A 256 61.27 -19.96 122.41
CA ILE A 256 61.15 -20.87 121.26
C ILE A 256 59.68 -21.12 120.93
N GLU A 257 58.83 -21.34 121.93
CA GLU A 257 57.39 -21.53 121.76
C GLU A 257 56.71 -20.27 121.19
N GLU A 258 57.07 -19.09 121.69
CA GLU A 258 56.59 -17.81 121.15
C GLU A 258 56.97 -17.63 119.66
N LEU A 259 58.22 -17.95 119.29
CA LEU A 259 58.71 -17.85 117.91
C LEU A 259 58.04 -18.91 117.00
N ASN A 260 57.84 -20.14 117.49
CA ASN A 260 57.11 -21.18 116.76
C ASN A 260 55.64 -20.83 116.55
N SER A 261 55.00 -20.22 117.55
CA SER A 261 53.64 -19.68 117.43
C SER A 261 53.57 -18.56 116.38
N TYR A 262 54.58 -17.69 116.36
CA TYR A 262 54.70 -16.60 115.38
C TYR A 262 54.96 -17.10 113.95
N PHE A 263 55.76 -18.16 113.76
CA PHE A 263 56.10 -18.75 112.45
C PHE A 263 55.36 -20.05 112.13
N SER A 264 54.09 -20.13 112.52
CA SER A 264 53.26 -21.33 112.34
C SER A 264 53.13 -21.79 110.88
N ASP A 265 52.75 -23.06 110.68
CA ASP A 265 52.55 -23.60 109.33
C ASP A 265 51.39 -22.91 108.60
N GLU A 266 50.45 -22.32 109.33
CA GLU A 266 49.37 -21.46 108.81
C GLU A 266 49.93 -20.19 108.15
N VAL A 267 50.95 -19.56 108.75
CA VAL A 267 51.64 -18.39 108.18
C VAL A 267 52.32 -18.77 106.87
N LYS A 268 53.06 -19.90 106.84
CA LYS A 268 53.73 -20.38 105.61
C LYS A 268 52.74 -20.70 104.49
N LYS A 269 51.63 -21.38 104.82
CA LYS A 269 50.56 -21.69 103.85
C LYS A 269 49.96 -20.41 103.26
N LEU A 270 49.80 -19.36 104.07
CA LEU A 270 49.30 -18.06 103.61
C LEU A 270 50.31 -17.35 102.68
N GLU A 271 51.61 -17.33 103.04
CA GLU A 271 52.67 -16.74 102.21
C GLU A 271 52.79 -17.42 100.83
N ILE A 272 52.75 -18.75 100.78
CA ILE A 272 52.76 -19.51 99.52
C ILE A 272 51.54 -19.15 98.68
N ARG A 273 50.35 -19.09 99.30
CA ARG A 273 49.10 -18.74 98.62
C ARG A 273 49.14 -17.32 98.06
N ILE A 274 49.67 -16.37 98.82
CA ILE A 274 49.91 -14.98 98.39
C ILE A 274 50.78 -14.95 97.13
N ASN A 275 51.95 -15.60 97.17
CA ASN A 275 52.89 -15.59 96.04
C ASN A 275 52.28 -16.23 94.78
N ASN A 276 51.56 -17.34 94.93
CA ASN A 276 50.87 -18.01 93.82
C ASN A 276 49.82 -17.11 93.17
N VAL A 277 48.99 -16.44 93.97
CA VAL A 277 47.98 -15.51 93.42
C VAL A 277 48.65 -14.30 92.78
N GLN A 278 49.74 -13.74 93.34
CA GLN A 278 50.48 -12.65 92.72
C GLN A 278 51.04 -13.01 91.34
N GLU A 279 51.62 -14.21 91.17
CA GLU A 279 52.10 -14.67 89.87
C GLU A 279 50.94 -14.89 88.87
N GLN A 280 49.81 -15.45 89.33
CA GLN A 280 48.61 -15.57 88.48
C GLN A 280 48.09 -14.21 88.01
N LEU A 281 48.01 -13.21 88.89
CA LEU A 281 47.59 -11.85 88.54
C LEU A 281 48.56 -11.20 87.55
N LYS A 282 49.88 -11.43 87.71
CA LYS A 282 50.92 -10.92 86.79
C LYS A 282 50.81 -11.54 85.40
N GLN A 283 50.60 -12.85 85.31
CA GLN A 283 50.35 -13.54 84.04
C GLN A 283 49.08 -13.03 83.36
N LEU A 284 48.03 -12.79 84.14
CA LEU A 284 46.76 -12.27 83.64
C LEU A 284 46.91 -10.85 83.06
N LYS A 285 47.59 -9.95 83.77
CA LYS A 285 47.92 -8.60 83.26
C LYS A 285 48.65 -8.67 81.92
N LYS A 286 49.64 -9.57 81.79
CA LYS A 286 50.38 -9.77 80.53
C LYS A 286 49.47 -10.29 79.40
N SER A 287 48.55 -11.20 79.70
CA SER A 287 47.60 -11.70 78.69
C SER A 287 46.68 -10.60 78.17
N ILE A 288 46.18 -9.73 79.06
CA ILE A 288 45.29 -8.60 78.73
C ILE A 288 46.01 -7.52 77.94
N SER A 289 47.26 -7.18 78.29
CA SER A 289 48.04 -6.19 77.54
C SER A 289 48.29 -6.61 76.09
N ASN A 290 48.35 -7.91 75.83
CA ASN A 290 48.63 -8.48 74.50
C ASN A 290 47.38 -8.58 73.61
N ILE A 291 46.19 -8.21 74.09
CA ILE A 291 44.98 -8.17 73.26
C ILE A 291 45.15 -7.10 72.18
N MET A 292 45.13 -7.54 70.92
CA MET A 292 45.27 -6.68 69.74
C MET A 292 43.94 -6.03 69.35
N LEU A 293 44.03 -4.84 68.76
CA LEU A 293 42.91 -4.17 68.14
C LEU A 293 42.74 -4.61 66.69
N LEU A 294 41.52 -4.48 66.17
CA LEU A 294 41.24 -4.73 64.77
C LEU A 294 41.79 -3.60 63.90
N ASP A 295 42.42 -3.96 62.78
CA ASP A 295 42.81 -3.00 61.74
C ASP A 295 41.60 -2.62 60.88
N GLU A 296 41.20 -1.35 60.94
CA GLU A 296 40.07 -0.81 60.17
C GLU A 296 40.21 -0.99 58.65
N ASN A 297 41.44 -1.07 58.13
CA ASN A 297 41.69 -1.25 56.70
C ASN A 297 41.43 -2.68 56.21
N SER A 298 41.38 -3.63 57.14
CA SER A 298 41.04 -5.03 56.87
C SER A 298 39.53 -5.25 56.71
N PHE A 299 38.70 -4.21 56.93
CA PHE A 299 37.25 -4.27 56.82
C PHE A 299 36.71 -3.39 55.68
N TYR A 300 35.58 -3.81 55.10
CA TYR A 300 34.91 -3.01 54.08
C TYR A 300 34.39 -1.69 54.65
N ASN A 301 34.38 -0.62 53.85
CA ASN A 301 34.07 0.75 54.29
C ASN A 301 32.80 0.86 55.16
N LYS A 302 31.75 0.09 54.84
CA LYS A 302 30.49 0.09 55.59
C LYS A 302 30.61 -0.42 57.04
N PHE A 303 31.64 -1.19 57.35
CA PHE A 303 31.90 -1.76 58.67
C PHE A 303 32.92 -0.96 59.49
N LYS A 304 33.62 0.01 58.88
CA LYS A 304 34.68 0.78 59.57
C LYS A 304 34.20 1.42 60.87
N ARG A 305 33.02 2.04 60.86
CA ARG A 305 32.43 2.62 62.08
C ARG A 305 32.25 1.59 63.19
N GLN A 306 31.76 0.39 62.85
CA GLN A 306 31.56 -0.70 63.81
C GLN A 306 32.90 -1.23 64.35
N VAL A 307 33.95 -1.26 63.52
CA VAL A 307 35.31 -1.62 63.95
C VAL A 307 35.87 -0.59 64.93
N THR A 308 35.71 0.71 64.65
CA THR A 308 36.12 1.79 65.55
C THR A 308 35.41 1.69 66.90
N GLU A 309 34.08 1.51 66.88
CA GLU A 309 33.27 1.32 68.09
C GLU A 309 33.71 0.07 68.88
N PHE A 310 33.96 -1.04 68.21
CA PHE A 310 34.45 -2.27 68.82
C PHE A 310 35.83 -2.10 69.47
N ASN A 311 36.78 -1.48 68.77
CA ASN A 311 38.13 -1.24 69.31
C ASN A 311 38.10 -0.36 70.57
N LEU A 312 37.19 0.62 70.63
CA LEU A 312 36.98 1.44 71.82
C LEU A 312 36.47 0.61 73.00
N GLN A 313 35.55 -0.32 72.77
CA GLN A 313 35.07 -1.25 73.80
C GLN A 313 36.18 -2.16 74.31
N VAL A 314 37.06 -2.65 73.42
CA VAL A 314 38.22 -3.48 73.80
C VAL A 314 39.19 -2.72 74.70
N GLU A 315 39.54 -1.47 74.35
CA GLU A 315 40.42 -0.66 75.20
C GLU A 315 39.78 -0.29 76.56
N THR A 316 38.46 -0.03 76.56
CA THR A 316 37.70 0.19 77.80
C THR A 316 37.74 -1.04 78.69
N ALA A 317 37.54 -2.24 78.12
CA ALA A 317 37.63 -3.50 78.84
C ALA A 317 39.04 -3.75 79.39
N LYS A 318 40.09 -3.58 78.56
CA LYS A 318 41.50 -3.70 78.98
C LYS A 318 41.79 -2.81 80.18
N THR A 319 41.36 -1.56 80.13
CA THR A 319 41.53 -0.59 81.23
C THR A 319 40.80 -1.04 82.49
N GLY A 320 39.53 -1.47 82.37
CA GLY A 320 38.74 -1.98 83.48
C GLY A 320 39.40 -3.18 84.18
N TYR A 321 39.83 -4.18 83.40
CA TYR A 321 40.51 -5.35 83.94
C TYR A 321 41.87 -5.00 84.55
N MET A 322 42.66 -4.11 83.95
CA MET A 322 43.94 -3.67 84.53
C MET A 322 43.74 -3.00 85.89
N ASN A 323 42.73 -2.13 86.01
CA ASN A 323 42.37 -1.48 87.28
C ASN A 323 41.92 -2.50 88.33
N PHE A 324 41.07 -3.45 87.95
CA PHE A 324 40.66 -4.57 88.81
C PHE A 324 41.88 -5.35 89.32
N LEU A 325 42.77 -5.78 88.43
CA LEU A 325 43.95 -6.57 88.79
C LEU A 325 44.98 -5.78 89.61
N ASN A 326 45.12 -4.47 89.36
CA ASN A 326 45.96 -3.59 90.18
C ASN A 326 45.42 -3.50 91.60
N LYS A 327 44.12 -3.28 91.77
CA LYS A 327 43.48 -3.22 93.09
C LYS A 327 43.62 -4.55 93.85
N LEU A 328 43.47 -5.70 93.18
CA LEU A 328 43.76 -7.00 93.79
C LEU A 328 45.24 -7.14 94.21
N SER A 329 46.16 -6.70 93.34
CA SER A 329 47.60 -6.79 93.59
C SER A 329 48.03 -5.92 94.77
N GLU A 330 47.51 -4.70 94.88
CA GLU A 330 47.78 -3.75 95.97
C GLU A 330 47.32 -4.30 97.32
N ASN A 331 46.08 -4.82 97.40
CA ASN A 331 45.55 -5.37 98.65
C ASN A 331 46.31 -6.63 99.10
N ILE A 332 46.64 -7.52 98.16
CA ILE A 332 47.51 -8.67 98.46
C ILE A 332 48.89 -8.20 98.91
N GLN A 333 49.45 -7.15 98.31
CA GLN A 333 50.75 -6.62 98.70
C GLN A 333 50.73 -6.02 100.11
N THR A 334 49.65 -5.34 100.50
CA THR A 334 49.44 -4.87 101.88
C THR A 334 49.42 -6.04 102.86
N LYS A 335 48.64 -7.09 102.57
CA LYS A 335 48.59 -8.31 103.39
C LYS A 335 49.94 -9.07 103.42
N LYS A 336 50.72 -9.02 102.34
CA LYS A 336 52.08 -9.59 102.27
C LYS A 336 53.08 -8.81 103.10
N ASN A 337 52.88 -7.50 103.24
CA ASN A 337 53.78 -6.66 104.02
C ASN A 337 53.69 -6.94 105.51
N ASP A 338 52.50 -7.29 105.99
CA ASP A 338 52.27 -7.82 107.34
C ASP A 338 51.12 -8.83 107.31
N VAL A 339 51.44 -10.12 107.40
CA VAL A 339 50.47 -11.23 107.33
C VAL A 339 49.45 -11.22 108.48
N PHE A 340 49.76 -10.53 109.58
CA PHE A 340 48.89 -10.42 110.75
C PHE A 340 47.94 -9.22 110.66
N THR A 341 48.16 -8.29 109.72
CA THR A 341 47.23 -7.16 109.53
C THR A 341 45.87 -7.63 109.06
N HIS A 342 44.84 -7.03 109.64
CA HIS A 342 43.48 -7.15 109.12
C HIS A 342 43.35 -6.25 107.89
N VAL A 343 42.90 -6.84 106.78
CA VAL A 343 42.56 -6.10 105.56
C VAL A 343 41.12 -6.48 105.22
N ASP A 344 40.26 -5.48 105.10
CA ASP A 344 38.85 -5.72 104.76
C ASP A 344 38.74 -6.37 103.37
N PRO A 345 37.78 -7.29 103.18
CA PRO A 345 37.54 -7.90 101.87
C PRO A 345 37.09 -6.85 100.85
N ILE A 346 37.55 -7.02 99.62
CA ILE A 346 37.19 -6.15 98.50
C ILE A 346 35.74 -6.43 98.09
N ASN A 347 34.94 -5.38 97.94
CA ASN A 347 33.54 -5.46 97.53
C ASN A 347 33.40 -6.03 96.09
N ASN A 348 32.41 -6.90 95.90
CA ASN A 348 32.06 -7.54 94.62
C ASN A 348 31.70 -6.56 93.49
N ASN A 349 31.27 -5.32 93.81
CA ASN A 349 30.89 -4.31 92.81
C ASN A 349 32.02 -4.00 91.80
N ILE A 350 33.28 -4.26 92.14
CA ILE A 350 34.42 -4.07 91.22
C ILE A 350 34.39 -5.02 90.02
N VAL A 351 33.70 -6.15 90.13
CA VAL A 351 33.53 -7.13 89.05
C VAL A 351 32.37 -6.76 88.13
N GLU A 352 31.28 -6.22 88.69
CA GLU A 352 30.07 -5.86 87.94
C GLU A 352 30.31 -4.77 86.89
N SER A 353 31.32 -3.91 87.10
CA SER A 353 31.71 -2.86 86.15
C SER A 353 32.58 -3.33 84.97
N LEU A 354 32.96 -4.62 84.91
CA LEU A 354 33.83 -5.14 83.86
C LEU A 354 33.04 -5.56 82.62
N ILE A 355 33.46 -5.06 81.45
CA ILE A 355 32.95 -5.52 80.16
C ILE A 355 33.42 -6.96 79.93
N SER A 356 32.50 -7.88 79.69
CA SER A 356 32.82 -9.30 79.53
C SER A 356 33.66 -9.56 78.27
N PHE A 357 34.81 -10.22 78.45
CA PHE A 357 35.62 -10.68 77.32
C PHE A 357 34.90 -11.70 76.44
N ASN A 358 33.95 -12.48 76.99
CA ASN A 358 33.13 -13.39 76.19
C ASN A 358 32.16 -12.63 75.26
N GLU A 359 31.58 -11.52 75.73
CA GLU A 359 30.70 -10.67 74.92
C GLU A 359 31.48 -9.96 73.80
N LEU A 360 32.71 -9.52 74.09
CA LEU A 360 33.62 -8.97 73.08
C LEU A 360 34.04 -10.02 72.05
N GLN A 361 34.31 -11.27 72.46
CA GLN A 361 34.60 -12.37 71.54
C GLN A 361 33.40 -12.67 70.62
N GLN A 362 32.18 -12.67 71.16
CA GLN A 362 30.97 -12.86 70.34
C GLN A 362 30.79 -11.70 69.34
N SER A 363 30.93 -10.46 69.80
CA SER A 363 30.83 -9.26 68.95
C SER A 363 31.87 -9.26 67.83
N HIS A 364 33.11 -9.65 68.13
CA HIS A 364 34.17 -9.86 67.15
C HIS A 364 33.76 -10.89 66.08
N ASN A 365 33.28 -12.06 66.51
CA ASN A 365 32.89 -13.14 65.61
C ASN A 365 31.72 -12.73 64.70
N THR A 366 30.74 -11.98 65.23
CA THR A 366 29.64 -11.42 64.44
C THR A 366 30.16 -10.43 63.40
N LEU A 367 31.02 -9.49 63.77
CA LEU A 367 31.58 -8.50 62.84
C LEU A 367 32.41 -9.16 61.74
N LEU A 368 33.22 -10.16 62.08
CA LEU A 368 33.98 -10.95 61.12
C LEU A 368 33.07 -11.72 60.16
N SER A 369 32.04 -12.39 60.67
CA SER A 369 31.06 -13.11 59.86
C SER A 369 30.34 -12.20 58.85
N LEU A 370 29.91 -11.01 59.29
CA LEU A 370 29.28 -10.01 58.42
C LEU A 370 30.24 -9.51 57.34
N ASN A 371 31.51 -9.26 57.69
CA ASN A 371 32.55 -8.84 56.76
C ASN A 371 32.84 -9.91 55.69
N THR A 372 33.01 -11.16 56.10
CA THR A 372 33.23 -12.30 55.20
C THR A 372 32.04 -12.55 54.29
N LYS A 373 30.81 -12.55 54.84
CA LYS A 373 29.59 -12.71 54.03
C LYS A 373 29.45 -11.62 52.97
N TYR A 374 29.79 -10.37 53.32
CA TYR A 374 29.79 -9.28 52.36
C TYR A 374 30.86 -9.46 51.27
N GLY A 375 32.06 -9.91 51.65
CA GLY A 375 33.14 -10.22 50.69
C GLY A 375 32.78 -11.34 49.72
N ASN A 376 32.17 -12.42 50.21
CA ASN A 376 31.74 -13.57 49.38
C ASN A 376 30.69 -13.17 48.33
N ASN A 377 29.83 -12.19 48.64
CA ASN A 377 28.79 -11.69 47.74
C ASN A 377 29.24 -10.45 46.94
N LEU A 378 30.51 -10.04 47.06
CA LEU A 378 30.99 -8.79 46.48
C LEU A 378 30.97 -8.85 44.95
N ASP A 379 31.39 -9.96 44.34
CA ASP A 379 31.42 -10.11 42.88
C ASP A 379 30.02 -9.99 42.26
N GLU A 380 29.01 -10.60 42.89
CA GLU A 380 27.62 -10.48 42.47
C GLU A 380 27.12 -9.04 42.61
N SER A 381 27.45 -8.40 43.74
CA SER A 381 27.10 -7.01 44.02
C SER A 381 27.74 -6.03 43.01
N ILE A 382 29.01 -6.25 42.67
CA ILE A 382 29.75 -5.50 41.64
C ILE A 382 29.12 -5.70 40.27
N ASN A 383 28.77 -6.94 39.90
CA ASN A 383 28.12 -7.23 38.62
C ASN A 383 26.71 -6.63 38.53
N ASN A 384 25.96 -6.57 39.63
CA ASN A 384 24.68 -5.87 39.70
C ASN A 384 24.88 -4.35 39.55
N ALA A 385 25.80 -3.75 40.32
CA ALA A 385 26.15 -2.33 40.19
C ALA A 385 26.57 -1.96 38.76
N ARG A 386 27.36 -2.82 38.11
CA ARG A 386 27.74 -2.67 36.70
C ARG A 386 26.53 -2.64 35.78
N ARG A 387 25.59 -3.59 35.93
CA ARG A 387 24.35 -3.64 35.14
C ARG A 387 23.46 -2.42 35.37
N GLN A 388 23.35 -1.95 36.60
CA GLN A 388 22.58 -0.74 36.93
C GLN A 388 23.17 0.51 36.29
N LEU A 389 24.49 0.71 36.45
CA LEU A 389 25.19 1.83 35.83
C LEU A 389 25.13 1.78 34.29
N LEU A 390 25.23 0.58 33.70
CA LEU A 390 25.08 0.40 32.26
C LEU A 390 23.66 0.76 31.80
N GLY A 391 22.63 0.27 32.50
CA GLY A 391 21.23 0.60 32.24
C GLY A 391 20.97 2.12 32.29
N ASN A 392 21.55 2.82 33.26
CA ASN A 392 21.49 4.28 33.34
C ASN A 392 22.16 4.97 32.14
N GLN A 393 23.34 4.53 31.74
CA GLN A 393 24.01 5.12 30.57
C GLN A 393 23.24 4.87 29.27
N ILE A 394 22.64 3.69 29.12
CA ILE A 394 21.77 3.39 27.99
C ILE A 394 20.55 4.32 28.00
N ALA A 395 19.88 4.50 29.14
CA ALA A 395 18.74 5.41 29.27
C ALA A 395 19.11 6.85 28.85
N ILE A 396 20.28 7.35 29.27
CA ILE A 396 20.78 8.68 28.87
C ILE A 396 20.95 8.78 27.34
N GLN A 397 21.54 7.76 26.70
CA GLN A 397 21.72 7.76 25.24
C GLN A 397 20.38 7.72 24.50
N LEU A 398 19.44 6.88 24.96
CA LEU A 398 18.12 6.75 24.35
C LEU A 398 17.30 8.04 24.46
N ASP A 399 17.35 8.71 25.61
CA ASP A 399 16.68 9.99 25.83
C ASP A 399 17.26 11.10 24.96
N ALA A 400 18.59 11.20 24.87
CA ALA A 400 19.27 12.19 24.04
C ALA A 400 18.88 12.07 22.55
N PHE A 401 18.59 10.86 22.08
CA PHE A 401 18.10 10.59 20.73
C PHE A 401 16.57 10.67 20.57
N GLN A 402 15.81 10.78 21.67
CA GLN A 402 14.35 10.64 21.69
C GLN A 402 13.89 9.31 21.07
N TYR A 403 14.52 8.22 21.51
CA TYR A 403 14.37 6.88 20.93
C TYR A 403 12.92 6.45 20.72
N THR A 404 12.07 6.60 21.74
CA THR A 404 10.66 6.20 21.68
C THR A 404 9.93 6.94 20.55
N THR A 405 10.07 8.27 20.49
CA THR A 405 9.47 9.10 19.44
C THR A 405 9.94 8.69 18.05
N LYS A 406 11.25 8.45 17.87
CA LYS A 406 11.83 8.03 16.59
C LYS A 406 11.37 6.63 16.17
N LYS A 407 11.24 5.71 17.11
CA LYS A 407 10.72 4.36 16.88
C LYS A 407 9.23 4.38 16.51
N ASP A 408 8.44 5.22 17.16
CA ASP A 408 7.03 5.41 16.82
C ASP A 408 6.86 6.05 15.43
N GLN A 409 7.72 7.02 15.07
CA GLN A 409 7.76 7.58 13.72
C GLN A 409 8.08 6.49 12.68
N LEU A 410 9.08 5.63 12.92
CA LEU A 410 9.39 4.52 12.04
C LEU A 410 8.17 3.57 11.89
N ASN A 411 7.54 3.17 13.00
CA ASN A 411 6.37 2.30 12.97
C ASN A 411 5.22 2.90 12.15
N LYS A 412 4.96 4.22 12.29
CA LYS A 412 3.94 4.92 11.51
C LYS A 412 4.25 4.90 10.01
N VAL A 413 5.47 5.26 9.61
CA VAL A 413 5.87 5.28 8.20
C VAL A 413 5.90 3.86 7.60
N GLN A 414 6.28 2.84 8.37
CA GLN A 414 6.16 1.43 7.92
C GLN A 414 4.70 0.98 7.77
N GLY A 415 3.79 1.50 8.59
CA GLY A 415 2.35 1.30 8.40
C GLY A 415 1.86 1.92 7.09
N LEU A 416 2.33 3.12 6.75
CA LEU A 416 2.06 3.77 5.47
C LEU A 416 2.66 3.00 4.30
N GLU A 417 3.90 2.51 4.42
CA GLU A 417 4.58 1.71 3.39
C GLU A 417 3.71 0.50 2.99
N LYS A 418 3.24 -0.27 3.98
CA LYS A 418 2.33 -1.40 3.74
C LYS A 418 1.03 -0.98 3.06
N LYS A 419 0.44 0.14 3.49
CA LYS A 419 -0.80 0.66 2.90
C LYS A 419 -0.60 1.00 1.41
N TYR A 420 0.47 1.72 1.07
CA TYR A 420 0.75 2.10 -0.31
C TYR A 420 1.22 0.92 -1.17
N GLU A 421 1.89 -0.08 -0.60
CA GLU A 421 2.18 -1.34 -1.31
C GLU A 421 0.89 -2.10 -1.67
N ILE A 422 -0.10 -2.13 -0.78
CA ILE A 422 -1.42 -2.73 -1.07
C ILE A 422 -2.10 -1.97 -2.21
N GLU A 423 -2.14 -0.63 -2.14
CA GLU A 423 -2.78 0.20 -3.17
C GLU A 423 -2.09 0.04 -4.54
N PHE A 424 -0.75 0.06 -4.55
CA PHE A 424 0.03 -0.14 -5.76
C PHE A 424 -0.23 -1.52 -6.40
N ASN A 425 -0.28 -2.58 -5.59
CA ASN A 425 -0.57 -3.93 -6.07
C ASN A 425 -2.01 -4.05 -6.59
N LYS A 426 -2.98 -3.45 -5.90
CA LYS A 426 -4.37 -3.40 -6.37
C LYS A 426 -4.46 -2.75 -7.75
N ARG A 427 -3.77 -1.63 -7.94
CA ARG A 427 -3.76 -0.92 -9.23
C ARG A 427 -3.07 -1.73 -10.33
N LYS A 428 -2.03 -2.49 -9.98
CA LYS A 428 -1.38 -3.45 -10.88
C LYS A 428 -2.30 -4.61 -11.27
N ASP A 429 -3.12 -5.11 -10.35
CA ASP A 429 -4.10 -6.16 -10.64
C ASP A 429 -5.21 -5.65 -11.56
N GLU A 430 -5.72 -4.43 -11.32
CA GLU A 430 -6.67 -3.76 -12.21
C GLU A 430 -6.09 -3.61 -13.63
N ARG A 431 -4.82 -3.17 -13.74
CA ARG A 431 -4.07 -3.09 -15.00
C ARG A 431 -4.03 -4.43 -15.72
N ASN A 432 -3.79 -5.52 -15.00
CA ASN A 432 -3.75 -6.87 -15.58
C ASN A 432 -5.11 -7.33 -16.09
N ILE A 433 -6.19 -7.04 -15.36
CA ILE A 433 -7.57 -7.37 -15.78
C ILE A 433 -7.93 -6.61 -17.06
N VAL A 434 -7.67 -5.29 -17.10
CA VAL A 434 -7.94 -4.45 -18.27
C VAL A 434 -7.09 -4.89 -19.47
N GLN A 435 -5.83 -5.25 -19.26
CA GLN A 435 -4.96 -5.79 -20.31
C GLN A 435 -5.50 -7.12 -20.87
N GLN A 436 -5.99 -8.02 -20.01
CA GLN A 436 -6.59 -9.28 -20.45
C GLN A 436 -7.87 -9.04 -21.26
N LYS A 437 -8.72 -8.11 -20.83
CA LYS A 437 -9.92 -7.68 -21.56
C LYS A 437 -9.55 -7.13 -22.94
N LEU A 438 -8.55 -6.26 -23.03
CA LEU A 438 -8.05 -5.70 -24.29
C LEU A 438 -7.59 -6.80 -25.26
N ASN A 439 -6.78 -7.75 -24.77
CA ASN A 439 -6.31 -8.87 -25.57
C ASN A 439 -7.46 -9.79 -26.01
N GLY A 440 -8.49 -9.95 -25.17
CA GLY A 440 -9.71 -10.67 -25.50
C GLY A 440 -10.50 -10.00 -26.62
N LEU A 441 -10.67 -8.68 -26.57
CA LEU A 441 -11.35 -7.90 -27.62
C LEU A 441 -10.57 -7.96 -28.94
N LYS A 442 -9.26 -7.75 -28.93
CA LYS A 442 -8.40 -7.86 -30.13
C LYS A 442 -8.52 -9.22 -30.81
N LYS A 443 -8.64 -10.32 -30.06
CA LYS A 443 -8.82 -11.67 -30.62
C LYS A 443 -10.17 -11.89 -31.32
N GLN A 444 -11.18 -11.05 -31.08
CA GLN A 444 -12.48 -11.14 -31.77
C GLN A 444 -12.43 -10.59 -33.19
N SER A 445 -11.33 -9.91 -33.57
CA SER A 445 -11.18 -9.37 -34.92
C SER A 445 -11.11 -10.49 -35.96
N VAL A 446 -11.79 -10.29 -37.08
CA VAL A 446 -11.86 -11.18 -38.23
C VAL A 446 -10.93 -10.68 -39.32
N ASP A 447 -10.35 -11.62 -40.07
CA ASP A 447 -9.57 -11.33 -41.25
C ASP A 447 -10.48 -11.00 -42.44
N GLU A 448 -10.21 -9.88 -43.10
CA GLU A 448 -11.03 -9.33 -44.18
C GLU A 448 -10.19 -9.07 -45.45
N GLU A 449 -9.03 -9.74 -45.58
CA GLU A 449 -8.07 -9.50 -46.67
C GLU A 449 -8.70 -9.73 -48.05
N LEU A 450 -9.51 -10.80 -48.17
CA LEU A 450 -10.25 -11.09 -49.40
C LEU A 450 -11.22 -9.96 -49.78
N ALA A 451 -11.97 -9.43 -48.80
CA ALA A 451 -12.89 -8.34 -49.04
C ALA A 451 -12.14 -7.05 -49.42
N ALA A 452 -11.03 -6.74 -48.73
CA ALA A 452 -10.18 -5.61 -49.06
C ALA A 452 -9.62 -5.69 -50.48
N ASN A 453 -9.19 -6.87 -50.93
CA ASN A 453 -8.71 -7.08 -52.31
C ASN A 453 -9.81 -6.84 -53.34
N ILE A 454 -11.03 -7.36 -53.11
CA ILE A 454 -12.19 -7.13 -53.98
C ILE A 454 -12.54 -5.63 -54.03
N ILE A 455 -12.50 -4.94 -52.89
CA ILE A 455 -12.74 -3.49 -52.83
C ILE A 455 -11.70 -2.75 -53.68
N ASN A 456 -10.41 -3.08 -53.53
CA ASN A 456 -9.33 -2.46 -54.30
C ASN A 456 -9.50 -2.67 -55.82
N GLU A 457 -9.87 -3.87 -56.26
CA GLU A 457 -10.17 -4.17 -57.68
C GLU A 457 -11.34 -3.32 -58.21
N LYS A 458 -12.41 -3.18 -57.42
CA LYS A 458 -13.61 -2.41 -57.80
C LYS A 458 -13.33 -0.91 -57.81
N LEU A 459 -12.57 -0.40 -56.85
CA LEU A 459 -12.13 0.99 -56.82
C LEU A 459 -11.25 1.32 -58.03
N GLN A 460 -10.40 0.39 -58.49
CA GLN A 460 -9.59 0.58 -59.70
C GLN A 460 -10.45 0.78 -60.96
N GLN A 461 -11.62 0.13 -61.05
CA GLN A 461 -12.54 0.24 -62.19
C GLN A 461 -13.23 1.61 -62.31
N LEU A 462 -13.23 2.43 -61.25
CA LEU A 462 -13.80 3.78 -61.25
C LEU A 462 -12.99 4.80 -62.07
N GLY A 463 -11.81 4.43 -62.59
CA GLY A 463 -10.98 5.28 -63.45
C GLY A 463 -10.11 6.30 -62.69
N ASN A 464 -10.41 6.57 -61.42
CA ASN A 464 -9.58 7.37 -60.52
C ASN A 464 -9.09 6.49 -59.37
N GLN A 465 -7.80 6.13 -59.35
CA GLN A 465 -7.15 5.40 -58.25
C GLN A 465 -7.00 6.27 -56.99
N SER A 466 -8.09 6.88 -56.47
CA SER A 466 -8.00 7.85 -55.38
C SER A 466 -7.23 7.27 -54.19
N PHE A 467 -7.47 6.00 -53.84
CA PHE A 467 -6.71 5.28 -52.81
C PHE A 467 -6.83 3.75 -52.92
N THR A 468 -5.99 3.05 -52.15
CA THR A 468 -5.99 1.59 -51.97
C THR A 468 -5.93 1.24 -50.48
N LEU A 469 -6.64 0.18 -50.08
CA LEU A 469 -6.60 -0.42 -48.75
C LEU A 469 -5.38 -1.34 -48.62
N VAL A 470 -4.54 -1.12 -47.61
CA VAL A 470 -3.34 -1.94 -47.34
C VAL A 470 -3.36 -2.46 -45.91
N GLU A 471 -3.28 -3.77 -45.76
CA GLU A 471 -3.32 -4.44 -44.46
C GLU A 471 -2.18 -3.98 -43.54
N VAL A 472 -2.51 -3.78 -42.26
CA VAL A 472 -1.54 -3.50 -41.20
C VAL A 472 -1.01 -4.82 -40.63
N LYS A 473 0.15 -5.27 -41.13
CA LYS A 473 0.73 -6.58 -40.78
C LYS A 473 1.20 -6.73 -39.33
N ASP A 474 1.65 -5.65 -38.71
CA ASP A 474 2.17 -5.64 -37.33
C ASP A 474 1.08 -5.29 -36.29
N ALA A 475 -0.19 -5.32 -36.68
CA ALA A 475 -1.28 -5.08 -35.73
C ALA A 475 -1.53 -6.33 -34.87
N ASP A 476 -1.71 -6.13 -33.57
CA ASP A 476 -2.21 -7.18 -32.65
C ASP A 476 -3.65 -7.64 -32.97
N GLN A 477 -4.26 -7.08 -34.01
CA GLN A 477 -5.65 -7.25 -34.41
C GLN A 477 -5.74 -7.36 -35.93
N LYS A 478 -6.64 -8.22 -36.41
CA LYS A 478 -6.89 -8.47 -37.84
C LYS A 478 -7.88 -7.48 -38.43
N GLY A 479 -7.98 -7.46 -39.76
CA GLY A 479 -8.97 -6.68 -40.50
C GLY A 479 -8.74 -5.16 -40.41
N GLN A 480 -7.49 -4.73 -40.25
CA GLN A 480 -7.09 -3.32 -40.20
C GLN A 480 -6.36 -2.94 -41.47
N TYR A 481 -6.82 -1.86 -42.11
CA TYR A 481 -6.28 -1.41 -43.39
C TYR A 481 -5.95 0.07 -43.37
N THR A 482 -4.69 0.40 -43.59
CA THR A 482 -4.26 1.78 -43.86
C THR A 482 -4.64 2.18 -45.28
N ILE A 483 -4.69 3.49 -45.51
CA ILE A 483 -5.05 4.05 -46.81
C ILE A 483 -3.78 4.53 -47.49
N LYS A 484 -3.54 4.08 -48.73
CA LYS A 484 -2.48 4.63 -49.59
C LYS A 484 -3.07 5.44 -50.72
N GLY A 485 -2.53 6.63 -50.96
CA GLY A 485 -2.90 7.45 -52.09
C GLY A 485 -2.25 7.04 -53.41
N LEU A 486 -2.60 7.77 -54.49
CA LEU A 486 -2.00 7.66 -55.83
C LEU A 486 -0.46 7.72 -55.83
N ASP A 487 0.11 8.51 -54.93
CA ASP A 487 1.56 8.68 -54.78
C ASP A 487 2.22 7.55 -53.98
N ASN A 488 1.48 6.46 -53.69
CA ASN A 488 1.86 5.35 -52.84
C ASN A 488 2.21 5.74 -51.39
N ARG A 489 1.89 6.97 -50.96
CA ARG A 489 2.09 7.39 -49.57
C ARG A 489 0.86 7.07 -48.73
N GLN A 490 1.11 6.78 -47.46
CA GLN A 490 0.04 6.63 -46.48
C GLN A 490 -0.68 7.98 -46.31
N ARG A 491 -2.01 7.94 -46.33
CA ARG A 491 -2.88 9.06 -45.99
C ARG A 491 -3.68 8.72 -44.75
N SER A 492 -4.06 9.74 -44.00
CA SER A 492 -4.91 9.53 -42.83
C SER A 492 -6.33 9.15 -43.23
N ILE A 493 -6.97 8.30 -42.42
CA ILE A 493 -8.39 7.98 -42.61
C ILE A 493 -9.31 9.20 -42.48
N ASN A 494 -8.84 10.24 -41.80
CA ASN A 494 -9.56 11.51 -41.64
C ASN A 494 -9.59 12.34 -42.94
N THR A 495 -8.74 12.02 -43.93
CA THR A 495 -8.76 12.70 -45.24
C THR A 495 -9.75 12.07 -46.21
N LEU A 496 -10.33 10.91 -45.89
CA LEU A 496 -11.36 10.29 -46.72
C LEU A 496 -12.65 11.08 -46.64
N SER A 497 -13.20 11.45 -47.79
CA SER A 497 -14.51 12.07 -47.89
C SER A 497 -15.63 11.12 -47.43
N THR A 498 -16.80 11.68 -47.10
CA THR A 498 -17.98 10.89 -46.75
C THR A 498 -18.38 9.90 -47.85
N GLY A 499 -18.20 10.28 -49.12
CA GLY A 499 -18.44 9.40 -50.27
C GLY A 499 -17.43 8.26 -50.37
N GLU A 500 -16.14 8.54 -50.20
CA GLU A 500 -15.08 7.51 -50.21
C GLU A 500 -15.26 6.49 -49.07
N LYS A 501 -15.67 6.97 -47.90
CA LYS A 501 -16.06 6.12 -46.78
C LYS A 501 -17.25 5.24 -47.16
N ASN A 502 -18.34 5.85 -47.65
CA ASN A 502 -19.55 5.12 -48.04
C ASN A 502 -19.31 4.07 -49.15
N ILE A 503 -18.46 4.35 -50.14
CA ILE A 503 -18.17 3.38 -51.21
C ILE A 503 -17.38 2.18 -50.70
N VAL A 504 -16.41 2.37 -49.79
CA VAL A 504 -15.67 1.26 -49.16
C VAL A 504 -16.63 0.37 -48.37
N ALA A 505 -17.49 0.99 -47.56
CA ALA A 505 -18.52 0.29 -46.81
C ALA A 505 -19.50 -0.48 -47.71
N PHE A 506 -19.98 0.15 -48.78
CA PHE A 506 -20.87 -0.49 -49.75
C PHE A 506 -20.21 -1.68 -50.43
N LEU A 507 -18.98 -1.53 -50.93
CA LEU A 507 -18.26 -2.60 -51.61
C LEU A 507 -17.91 -3.74 -50.67
N TRP A 508 -17.54 -3.45 -49.41
CA TRP A 508 -17.40 -4.47 -48.39
C TRP A 508 -18.71 -5.23 -48.17
N PHE A 509 -19.83 -4.51 -48.02
CA PHE A 509 -21.13 -5.13 -47.82
C PHE A 509 -21.48 -6.06 -48.99
N ILE A 510 -21.31 -5.61 -50.24
CA ILE A 510 -21.48 -6.43 -51.43
C ILE A 510 -20.57 -7.67 -51.41
N SER A 511 -19.29 -7.51 -51.07
CA SER A 511 -18.34 -8.62 -50.96
C SER A 511 -18.75 -9.64 -49.89
N SER A 512 -19.23 -9.17 -48.73
CA SER A 512 -19.69 -10.01 -47.63
C SER A 512 -20.92 -10.88 -47.99
N LEU A 513 -21.79 -10.39 -48.87
CA LEU A 513 -22.93 -11.15 -49.39
C LEU A 513 -22.49 -12.36 -50.24
N GLU A 514 -21.35 -12.24 -50.92
CA GLU A 514 -20.79 -13.23 -51.84
C GLU A 514 -19.85 -14.23 -51.13
N GLY A 515 -19.07 -13.77 -50.14
CA GLY A 515 -18.12 -14.59 -49.37
C GLY A 515 -18.79 -15.65 -48.47
N ASN A 516 -20.05 -15.43 -48.06
CA ASN A 516 -20.84 -16.38 -47.27
C ASN A 516 -21.43 -17.52 -48.14
N SER A 517 -20.53 -18.34 -48.70
CA SER A 517 -20.85 -19.57 -49.43
C SER A 517 -21.02 -20.80 -48.51
N ASP A 518 -20.71 -20.67 -47.21
CA ASP A 518 -21.25 -21.55 -46.19
C ASP A 518 -22.75 -21.24 -46.06
N ARG A 519 -23.55 -22.19 -46.52
CA ARG A 519 -25.01 -22.10 -46.57
C ARG A 519 -25.56 -21.84 -45.18
N SER A 520 -25.85 -20.58 -44.87
CA SER A 520 -26.94 -20.23 -43.96
C SER A 520 -28.13 -21.13 -44.29
N ILE A 521 -28.61 -21.89 -43.30
CA ILE A 521 -29.81 -22.72 -43.43
C ILE A 521 -31.02 -21.84 -43.78
N ASN A 522 -30.97 -20.57 -43.38
CA ASN A 522 -32.04 -19.60 -43.57
C ASN A 522 -31.88 -18.84 -44.90
N PRO A 523 -32.99 -18.51 -45.59
CA PRO A 523 -32.94 -17.65 -46.77
C PRO A 523 -32.41 -16.26 -46.44
N LYS A 524 -31.64 -15.66 -47.36
CA LYS A 524 -31.07 -14.31 -47.19
C LYS A 524 -32.10 -13.22 -47.47
N VAL A 525 -32.13 -12.19 -46.64
CA VAL A 525 -32.88 -10.94 -46.84
C VAL A 525 -31.88 -9.79 -46.84
N ILE A 526 -31.83 -9.04 -47.94
CA ILE A 526 -30.84 -7.98 -48.16
C ILE A 526 -31.58 -6.65 -48.21
N LEU A 527 -31.19 -5.72 -47.34
CA LEU A 527 -31.79 -4.40 -47.18
C LEU A 527 -30.72 -3.34 -47.48
N PHE A 528 -31.01 -2.44 -48.40
CA PHE A 528 -30.20 -1.24 -48.64
C PHE A 528 -31.04 -0.02 -48.25
N ASP A 529 -30.79 0.57 -47.09
CA ASP A 529 -31.41 1.84 -46.72
C ASP A 529 -30.55 3.00 -47.23
N ASP A 530 -31.01 3.57 -48.34
CA ASP A 530 -30.43 4.73 -48.99
C ASP A 530 -28.92 4.62 -49.23
N PRO A 531 -28.48 3.68 -50.09
CA PRO A 531 -27.06 3.38 -50.30
C PRO A 531 -26.25 4.54 -50.96
N MET A 532 -26.93 5.64 -51.26
CA MET A 532 -26.44 6.83 -51.95
C MET A 532 -26.24 8.01 -51.00
N THR A 533 -25.26 7.94 -50.10
CA THR A 533 -24.93 9.06 -49.22
C THR A 533 -23.64 9.76 -49.66
N SER A 534 -23.73 11.05 -49.99
CA SER A 534 -22.57 11.93 -50.26
C SER A 534 -21.58 11.42 -51.32
N ASN A 535 -22.07 10.77 -52.38
CA ASN A 535 -21.27 10.18 -53.46
C ASN A 535 -21.18 11.11 -54.67
N ASP A 536 -20.00 11.16 -55.31
CA ASP A 536 -19.83 11.75 -56.65
C ASP A 536 -20.46 10.86 -57.75
N ASP A 537 -20.60 11.40 -58.97
CA ASP A 537 -21.26 10.69 -60.07
C ASP A 537 -20.65 9.31 -60.35
N ALA A 538 -19.32 9.18 -60.29
CA ALA A 538 -18.61 7.93 -60.52
C ALA A 538 -18.96 6.86 -59.46
N CYS A 539 -18.95 7.22 -58.17
CA CYS A 539 -19.36 6.32 -57.09
C CYS A 539 -20.85 5.95 -57.21
N GLN A 540 -21.72 6.90 -57.61
CA GLN A 540 -23.13 6.62 -57.86
C GLN A 540 -23.31 5.56 -58.96
N TYR A 541 -22.60 5.70 -60.09
CA TYR A 541 -22.68 4.72 -61.18
C TYR A 541 -22.22 3.33 -60.76
N LEU A 542 -21.13 3.22 -59.97
CA LEU A 542 -20.66 1.93 -59.49
C LEU A 542 -21.69 1.24 -58.60
N ILE A 543 -22.26 1.95 -57.62
CA ILE A 543 -23.28 1.38 -56.73
C ILE A 543 -24.54 1.01 -57.53
N ILE A 544 -24.99 1.85 -58.47
CA ILE A 544 -26.10 1.52 -59.37
C ILE A 544 -25.77 0.23 -60.15
N SER A 545 -24.56 0.08 -60.68
CA SER A 545 -24.15 -1.09 -61.46
C SER A 545 -24.16 -2.37 -60.63
N GLU A 546 -23.65 -2.33 -59.39
CA GLU A 546 -23.63 -3.46 -58.47
C GLU A 546 -25.04 -3.85 -57.99
N LEU A 547 -25.89 -2.86 -57.69
CA LEU A 547 -27.29 -3.12 -57.36
C LEU A 547 -28.07 -3.68 -58.54
N GLN A 548 -27.86 -3.17 -59.75
CA GLN A 548 -28.47 -3.75 -60.96
C GLN A 548 -28.02 -5.19 -61.18
N ARG A 549 -26.75 -5.52 -60.89
CA ARG A 549 -26.23 -6.89 -60.93
C ARG A 549 -26.94 -7.79 -59.91
N LEU A 550 -27.10 -7.33 -58.67
CA LEU A 550 -27.88 -8.03 -57.64
C LEU A 550 -29.35 -8.21 -58.04
N ILE A 551 -29.99 -7.16 -58.57
CA ILE A 551 -31.39 -7.21 -59.05
C ILE A 551 -31.55 -8.19 -60.22
N LYS A 552 -30.55 -8.33 -61.11
CA LYS A 552 -30.61 -9.27 -62.25
C LYS A 552 -30.29 -10.70 -61.85
N LYS A 553 -29.64 -10.93 -60.72
CA LYS A 553 -29.33 -12.27 -60.20
C LYS A 553 -30.64 -13.06 -60.01
N ASN A 554 -30.64 -14.28 -60.51
CA ASN A 554 -31.69 -15.27 -60.22
C ASN A 554 -31.30 -15.98 -58.93
N SER A 555 -31.60 -15.37 -57.79
CA SER A 555 -31.40 -15.96 -56.47
C SER A 555 -32.72 -16.10 -55.72
N THR A 556 -32.70 -16.95 -54.69
CA THR A 556 -33.79 -17.10 -53.71
C THR A 556 -33.80 -15.97 -52.67
N ASP A 557 -32.84 -15.03 -52.75
CA ASP A 557 -32.69 -13.94 -51.81
C ASP A 557 -33.81 -12.92 -51.98
N GLN A 558 -34.23 -12.31 -50.88
CA GLN A 558 -35.21 -11.24 -50.91
C GLN A 558 -34.50 -9.89 -50.78
N LEU A 559 -34.69 -9.02 -51.75
CA LEU A 559 -34.04 -7.72 -51.85
C LEU A 559 -35.02 -6.59 -51.54
N PHE A 560 -34.56 -5.63 -50.74
CA PHE A 560 -35.24 -4.38 -50.43
C PHE A 560 -34.27 -3.23 -50.69
N ILE A 561 -34.67 -2.29 -51.54
CA ILE A 561 -33.90 -1.07 -51.79
C ILE A 561 -34.77 0.11 -51.43
N PHE A 562 -34.32 0.88 -50.43
CA PHE A 562 -34.94 2.12 -50.01
C PHE A 562 -34.11 3.29 -50.53
N THR A 563 -34.76 4.34 -51.01
CA THR A 563 -34.03 5.58 -51.37
C THR A 563 -34.94 6.80 -51.38
N HIS A 564 -34.32 7.97 -51.22
CA HIS A 564 -34.96 9.27 -51.45
C HIS A 564 -34.50 9.96 -52.74
N ASN A 565 -33.47 9.43 -53.40
CA ASN A 565 -32.85 10.04 -54.58
C ASN A 565 -33.57 9.56 -55.85
N ILE A 566 -34.22 10.48 -56.56
CA ILE A 566 -35.01 10.20 -57.76
C ILE A 566 -34.13 9.69 -58.91
N HIS A 567 -32.96 10.32 -59.13
CA HIS A 567 -32.05 9.89 -60.19
C HIS A 567 -31.54 8.48 -59.95
N PHE A 568 -31.11 8.16 -58.73
CA PHE A 568 -30.70 6.82 -58.35
C PHE A 568 -31.85 5.81 -58.47
N TYR A 569 -33.05 6.18 -58.01
CA TYR A 569 -34.25 5.35 -58.10
C TYR A 569 -34.56 4.94 -59.55
N LEU A 570 -34.61 5.91 -60.47
CA LEU A 570 -34.91 5.68 -61.88
C LEU A 570 -33.81 4.85 -62.56
N ASN A 571 -32.54 5.17 -62.31
CA ASN A 571 -31.42 4.48 -62.94
C ASN A 571 -31.23 3.04 -62.44
N THR A 572 -31.37 2.81 -61.13
CA THR A 572 -31.26 1.44 -60.55
C THR A 572 -32.37 0.53 -61.06
N ARG A 573 -33.53 1.10 -61.39
CA ARG A 573 -34.72 0.40 -61.90
C ARG A 573 -34.82 0.42 -63.43
N TYR A 574 -33.71 0.52 -64.14
CA TYR A 574 -33.71 0.46 -65.61
C TYR A 574 -34.45 -0.77 -66.14
N LYS A 575 -35.47 -0.55 -66.98
CA LYS A 575 -36.39 -1.58 -67.53
C LYS A 575 -37.18 -2.35 -66.47
N TRP A 576 -37.42 -1.80 -65.28
CA TRP A 576 -38.14 -2.47 -64.18
C TRP A 576 -39.54 -2.95 -64.55
N TRP A 577 -40.27 -2.14 -65.31
CA TRP A 577 -41.63 -2.42 -65.76
C TRP A 577 -41.72 -3.30 -67.02
N LYS A 578 -40.57 -3.60 -67.65
CA LYS A 578 -40.52 -4.55 -68.78
C LYS A 578 -40.89 -5.92 -68.22
N ASP A 579 -41.96 -6.52 -68.75
CA ASP A 579 -42.57 -7.80 -68.31
C ASP A 579 -43.57 -7.75 -67.13
N ASN A 580 -44.13 -6.58 -66.79
CA ASN A 580 -45.23 -6.44 -65.79
C ASN A 580 -46.39 -7.45 -65.96
N ARG A 581 -46.65 -7.90 -67.19
CA ARG A 581 -47.78 -8.77 -67.54
C ARG A 581 -47.47 -10.27 -67.48
N LYS A 582 -46.23 -10.68 -67.15
CA LYS A 582 -45.85 -12.11 -67.06
C LYS A 582 -46.11 -12.65 -65.65
N SER A 583 -46.52 -13.92 -65.52
CA SER A 583 -46.69 -14.58 -64.22
C SER A 583 -45.39 -14.68 -63.39
N SER A 584 -44.23 -14.43 -64.01
CA SER A 584 -42.91 -14.33 -63.38
C SER A 584 -42.62 -12.97 -62.72
N TYR A 585 -43.59 -12.06 -62.67
CA TYR A 585 -43.45 -10.72 -62.07
C TYR A 585 -43.32 -10.78 -60.54
N ASN A 586 -42.11 -11.07 -60.07
CA ASN A 586 -41.78 -11.22 -58.65
C ASN A 586 -41.11 -9.96 -58.08
N LYS A 587 -41.71 -8.80 -58.34
CA LYS A 587 -41.19 -7.50 -57.91
C LYS A 587 -42.34 -6.58 -57.47
N THR A 588 -42.09 -5.70 -56.49
CA THR A 588 -43.04 -4.68 -56.04
C THR A 588 -42.38 -3.34 -55.81
N THR A 589 -43.19 -2.28 -55.87
CA THR A 589 -42.75 -0.91 -55.71
C THR A 589 -43.70 -0.19 -54.77
N TYR A 590 -43.15 0.53 -53.78
CA TYR A 590 -43.91 1.34 -52.84
C TYR A 590 -43.40 2.78 -52.84
N HIS A 591 -44.31 3.74 -52.80
CA HIS A 591 -44.01 5.14 -52.51
C HIS A 591 -44.51 5.51 -51.12
N LEU A 592 -43.65 6.17 -50.36
CA LEU A 592 -43.94 6.66 -49.02
C LEU A 592 -44.19 8.17 -49.06
N HIS A 593 -45.36 8.58 -48.58
CA HIS A 593 -45.77 9.98 -48.48
C HIS A 593 -46.06 10.35 -47.04
N LYS A 594 -45.68 11.55 -46.62
CA LYS A 594 -46.01 12.04 -45.29
C LYS A 594 -47.26 12.92 -45.37
N VAL A 595 -48.32 12.48 -44.71
CA VAL A 595 -49.64 13.14 -44.69
C VAL A 595 -50.08 13.23 -43.24
N ASP A 596 -50.44 14.44 -42.77
CA ASP A 596 -50.92 14.71 -41.41
C ASP A 596 -50.05 14.11 -40.29
N GLY A 597 -48.73 14.16 -40.47
CA GLY A 597 -47.75 13.68 -39.50
C GLY A 597 -47.46 12.17 -39.54
N LYS A 598 -48.26 11.39 -40.28
CA LYS A 598 -48.05 9.93 -40.49
C LYS A 598 -47.61 9.62 -41.92
N THR A 599 -47.02 8.43 -42.09
CA THR A 599 -46.63 7.92 -43.40
C THR A 599 -47.75 7.08 -44.02
N GLN A 600 -48.15 7.47 -45.23
CA GLN A 600 -48.95 6.67 -46.16
C GLN A 600 -48.03 5.83 -47.04
N ILE A 601 -48.45 4.59 -47.31
CA ILE A 601 -47.72 3.63 -48.14
C ILE A 601 -48.57 3.32 -49.37
N ASN A 602 -48.09 3.73 -50.54
CA ASN A 602 -48.78 3.53 -51.81
C ASN A 602 -48.07 2.45 -52.60
N MET A 603 -48.74 1.31 -52.83
CA MET A 603 -48.22 0.26 -53.70
C MET A 603 -48.52 0.63 -55.16
N LEU A 604 -47.49 0.63 -56.00
CA LEU A 604 -47.67 0.92 -57.42
C LEU A 604 -48.00 -0.34 -58.21
N THR A 605 -49.02 -0.25 -59.06
CA THR A 605 -49.46 -1.36 -59.93
C THR A 605 -49.10 -1.16 -61.40
N SER A 606 -48.86 0.10 -61.81
CA SER A 606 -48.62 0.46 -63.20
C SER A 606 -47.47 1.48 -63.35
N PRO A 607 -46.81 1.54 -64.53
CA PRO A 607 -45.75 2.53 -64.80
C PRO A 607 -46.25 3.98 -64.74
N SER A 608 -47.54 4.21 -64.97
CA SER A 608 -48.14 5.55 -64.95
C SER A 608 -48.23 6.16 -63.55
N GLU A 609 -48.29 5.33 -62.51
CA GLU A 609 -48.30 5.76 -61.10
C GLU A 609 -46.88 6.02 -60.54
N ASP A 610 -45.84 5.66 -61.29
CA ASP A 610 -44.45 5.76 -60.85
C ASP A 610 -43.85 7.14 -61.15
N LEU A 611 -42.70 7.43 -60.55
CA LEU A 611 -41.96 8.67 -60.81
C LEU A 611 -41.55 8.73 -62.27
N LYS A 612 -41.75 9.90 -62.87
CA LYS A 612 -41.34 10.23 -64.23
C LYS A 612 -40.20 11.25 -64.17
N ASN A 613 -39.43 11.35 -65.25
CA ASN A 613 -38.51 12.48 -65.37
C ASN A 613 -39.32 13.76 -65.67
N SER A 614 -38.74 14.93 -65.43
CA SER A 614 -39.44 16.21 -65.60
C SER A 614 -39.92 16.48 -67.03
N TYR A 615 -39.36 15.80 -68.02
CA TYR A 615 -39.83 15.92 -69.40
C TYR A 615 -41.12 15.13 -69.63
N ASP A 616 -41.18 13.88 -69.14
CA ASP A 616 -42.38 13.05 -69.16
C ASP A 616 -43.51 13.65 -68.30
N GLU A 617 -43.20 14.35 -67.20
CA GLU A 617 -44.18 15.09 -66.39
C GLU A 617 -44.87 16.21 -67.18
N LEU A 618 -44.15 16.93 -68.04
CA LEU A 618 -44.75 17.96 -68.89
C LEU A 618 -45.82 17.36 -69.82
N TRP A 619 -45.54 16.19 -70.41
CA TRP A 619 -46.51 15.51 -71.28
C TRP A 619 -47.76 15.05 -70.53
N GLU A 620 -47.63 14.62 -69.27
CA GLU A 620 -48.77 14.28 -68.42
C GLU A 620 -49.56 15.52 -67.98
N GLU A 621 -48.88 16.63 -67.70
CA GLU A 621 -49.53 17.91 -67.42
C GLU A 621 -50.40 18.33 -68.61
N VAL A 622 -49.87 18.23 -69.84
CA VAL A 622 -50.66 18.48 -71.06
C VAL A 622 -51.84 17.51 -71.19
N LYS A 623 -51.66 16.21 -70.92
CA LYS A 623 -52.77 15.23 -70.93
C LYS A 623 -53.85 15.55 -69.91
N TRP A 624 -53.46 15.91 -68.70
CA TRP A 624 -54.39 16.26 -67.64
C TRP A 624 -55.18 17.52 -68.00
N LEU A 625 -54.51 18.55 -68.53
CA LEU A 625 -55.15 19.78 -68.99
C LEU A 625 -56.08 19.54 -70.18
N TYR A 626 -55.69 18.70 -71.13
CA TYR A 626 -56.52 18.25 -72.24
C TYR A 626 -57.81 17.57 -71.74
N ASN A 627 -57.66 16.59 -70.85
CA ASN A 627 -58.80 15.82 -70.32
C ASN A 627 -59.75 16.65 -69.43
N ASN A 628 -59.25 17.71 -68.79
CA ASN A 628 -60.05 18.60 -67.93
C ASN A 628 -60.56 19.85 -68.66
N GLN A 629 -60.41 19.90 -69.99
CA GLN A 629 -60.88 21.00 -70.84
C GLN A 629 -60.33 22.36 -70.39
N LYS A 630 -59.00 22.45 -70.26
CA LYS A 630 -58.26 23.65 -69.83
C LYS A 630 -57.28 24.13 -70.91
N PRO A 631 -57.76 24.60 -72.07
CA PRO A 631 -56.93 24.86 -73.23
C PRO A 631 -55.96 26.01 -73.00
N SER A 632 -56.38 27.05 -72.26
CA SER A 632 -55.55 28.21 -71.91
C SER A 632 -54.30 27.86 -71.09
N LEU A 633 -54.35 26.79 -70.31
CA LEU A 633 -53.25 26.35 -69.45
C LEU A 633 -52.28 25.40 -70.16
N MET A 634 -52.65 24.85 -71.34
CA MET A 634 -51.82 23.88 -72.08
C MET A 634 -50.58 24.51 -72.72
N LEU A 635 -50.62 25.82 -73.00
CA LEU A 635 -49.59 26.50 -73.81
C LEU A 635 -48.20 26.48 -73.14
N ASN A 636 -48.14 26.76 -71.83
CA ASN A 636 -46.89 26.81 -71.09
C ASN A 636 -46.17 25.44 -71.00
N PRO A 637 -46.81 24.33 -70.61
CA PRO A 637 -46.14 23.03 -70.61
C PRO A 637 -45.76 22.57 -72.03
N LEU A 638 -46.57 22.85 -73.06
CA LEU A 638 -46.23 22.58 -74.47
C LEU A 638 -45.00 23.36 -74.94
N ARG A 639 -44.90 24.64 -74.57
CA ARG A 639 -43.70 25.44 -74.85
C ARG A 639 -42.46 24.81 -74.21
N ARG A 640 -42.53 24.42 -72.94
CA ARG A 640 -41.41 23.78 -72.23
C ARG A 640 -41.03 22.45 -72.87
N ILE A 641 -41.99 21.70 -73.41
CA ILE A 641 -41.74 20.47 -74.18
C ILE A 641 -40.92 20.79 -75.44
N PHE A 642 -41.31 21.81 -76.20
CA PHE A 642 -40.61 22.25 -77.40
C PHE A 642 -39.18 22.74 -77.09
N GLU A 643 -39.03 23.65 -76.12
CA GLU A 643 -37.72 24.18 -75.70
C GLU A 643 -36.78 23.05 -75.25
N THR A 644 -37.31 22.11 -74.47
CA THR A 644 -36.53 20.97 -73.97
C THR A 644 -36.14 20.03 -75.11
N TYR A 645 -37.06 19.71 -76.04
CA TYR A 645 -36.78 18.87 -77.21
C TYR A 645 -35.71 19.50 -78.11
N CYS A 646 -35.85 20.79 -78.43
CA CYS A 646 -34.90 21.54 -79.24
C CYS A 646 -33.51 21.54 -78.60
N LYS A 647 -33.43 21.81 -77.30
CA LYS A 647 -32.16 21.81 -76.56
C LYS A 647 -31.47 20.44 -76.59
N PHE A 648 -32.21 19.35 -76.39
CA PHE A 648 -31.63 17.99 -76.41
C PHE A 648 -31.18 17.53 -77.78
N ASN A 649 -31.85 17.98 -78.85
CA ASN A 649 -31.54 17.58 -80.23
C ASN A 649 -30.68 18.61 -80.97
N ASN A 650 -30.23 19.67 -80.30
CA ASN A 650 -29.45 20.77 -80.88
C ASN A 650 -30.15 21.43 -82.08
N ILE A 651 -31.46 21.66 -81.96
CA ILE A 651 -32.31 22.35 -82.96
C ILE A 651 -32.56 23.78 -82.47
N ASP A 652 -32.43 24.78 -83.34
CA ASP A 652 -32.77 26.16 -82.98
C ASP A 652 -34.30 26.32 -82.87
N LEU A 653 -34.77 27.04 -81.85
CA LEU A 653 -36.20 27.31 -81.67
C LEU A 653 -36.83 28.03 -82.86
N SER A 654 -36.08 28.81 -83.62
CA SER A 654 -36.54 29.44 -84.87
C SER A 654 -36.76 28.44 -86.00
N GLU A 655 -36.00 27.34 -86.03
CA GLU A 655 -36.18 26.25 -87.00
C GLU A 655 -37.43 25.44 -86.70
N LEU A 656 -37.75 25.23 -85.40
CA LEU A 656 -38.96 24.53 -84.97
C LEU A 656 -40.24 25.20 -85.50
N TYR A 657 -40.30 26.53 -85.42
CA TYR A 657 -41.47 27.32 -85.84
C TYR A 657 -41.33 27.91 -87.25
N ALA A 658 -40.34 27.50 -88.05
CA ALA A 658 -40.04 28.14 -89.33
C ALA A 658 -41.24 28.15 -90.31
N LYS A 659 -42.07 27.10 -90.27
CA LYS A 659 -43.28 26.97 -91.10
C LYS A 659 -44.55 27.48 -90.40
N ASN A 660 -44.51 27.68 -89.08
CA ASN A 660 -45.61 28.26 -88.31
C ASN A 660 -45.12 29.36 -87.33
N PRO A 661 -44.73 30.56 -87.83
CA PRO A 661 -44.18 31.62 -86.98
C PRO A 661 -45.18 32.19 -85.98
N GLN A 662 -46.48 32.04 -86.25
CA GLN A 662 -47.54 32.48 -85.36
C GLN A 662 -47.68 31.57 -84.13
N ALA A 663 -47.43 30.26 -84.29
CA ALA A 663 -47.41 29.32 -83.18
C ALA A 663 -46.37 29.69 -82.12
N LYS A 664 -45.20 30.22 -82.51
CA LYS A 664 -44.18 30.69 -81.55
C LYS A 664 -44.74 31.77 -80.62
N LYS A 665 -45.31 32.83 -81.20
CA LYS A 665 -45.90 33.93 -80.42
C LYS A 665 -47.03 33.44 -79.54
N TYR A 666 -47.82 32.50 -80.05
CA TYR A 666 -48.96 31.91 -79.38
C TYR A 666 -48.58 31.09 -78.14
N PHE A 667 -47.58 30.20 -78.24
CA PHE A 667 -47.06 29.45 -77.08
C PHE A 667 -46.29 30.34 -76.08
N ASP A 668 -45.89 31.55 -76.49
CA ASP A 668 -45.20 32.54 -75.66
C ASP A 668 -46.14 33.51 -74.91
N VAL A 669 -47.46 33.47 -75.16
CA VAL A 669 -48.44 34.35 -74.49
C VAL A 669 -48.51 34.03 -72.99
N ASN A 670 -48.57 35.08 -72.14
CA ASN A 670 -48.65 34.99 -70.67
C ASN A 670 -47.47 34.29 -69.97
N SER A 671 -46.33 34.12 -70.64
CA SER A 671 -45.18 33.41 -70.06
C SER A 671 -44.23 34.30 -69.23
N HIS A 672 -44.37 35.63 -69.29
CA HIS A 672 -43.37 36.58 -68.76
C HIS A 672 -43.90 37.60 -67.72
N ASP A 673 -45.20 37.87 -67.64
CA ASP A 673 -45.80 38.78 -66.64
C ASP A 673 -47.21 38.31 -66.21
N ILE A 674 -47.55 38.46 -64.92
CA ILE A 674 -48.81 38.01 -64.30
C ILE A 674 -49.98 38.99 -64.55
N ASP A 675 -49.68 40.26 -64.83
CA ASP A 675 -50.64 41.37 -64.80
C ASP A 675 -51.23 41.74 -66.19
N ASP A 676 -51.28 40.81 -67.15
CA ASP A 676 -51.92 41.07 -68.44
C ASP A 676 -53.46 40.92 -68.33
N PRO A 677 -54.26 42.00 -68.46
CA PRO A 677 -55.70 41.90 -68.28
C PRO A 677 -56.36 41.41 -69.57
N GLY A 678 -56.62 40.09 -69.64
CA GLY A 678 -57.47 39.52 -70.68
C GLY A 678 -57.78 38.03 -70.53
N THR A 679 -59.03 37.73 -70.12
CA THR A 679 -59.97 36.92 -70.92
C THR A 679 -59.35 35.93 -71.91
N ASP A 680 -59.58 34.64 -71.66
CA ASP A 680 -59.41 33.51 -72.60
C ASP A 680 -58.36 33.75 -73.70
N PRO A 681 -57.08 33.40 -73.49
CA PRO A 681 -56.01 33.68 -74.45
C PRO A 681 -56.19 32.99 -75.82
N ASN A 682 -57.28 32.24 -76.02
CA ASN A 682 -57.37 31.27 -77.09
C ASN A 682 -58.79 31.07 -77.62
N GLY A 683 -59.00 31.39 -78.90
CA GLY A 683 -60.20 30.95 -79.63
C GLY A 683 -60.19 29.47 -80.02
N LYS A 684 -59.15 28.70 -79.61
CA LYS A 684 -58.97 27.28 -79.95
C LYS A 684 -59.28 26.35 -78.77
N ASN A 685 -59.90 25.21 -79.08
CA ASN A 685 -60.08 24.13 -78.10
C ASN A 685 -58.82 23.24 -77.99
N GLU A 686 -58.82 22.31 -77.03
CA GLU A 686 -57.69 21.46 -76.69
C GLU A 686 -57.25 20.56 -77.86
N THR A 687 -58.20 20.10 -78.68
CA THR A 687 -57.94 19.27 -79.87
C THR A 687 -57.23 20.07 -80.95
N GLU A 688 -57.64 21.31 -81.19
CA GLU A 688 -56.99 22.21 -82.14
C GLU A 688 -55.57 22.58 -81.72
N ILE A 689 -55.33 22.79 -80.42
CA ILE A 689 -53.97 23.06 -79.88
C ILE A 689 -53.05 21.87 -80.12
N LEU A 690 -53.49 20.66 -79.79
CA LEU A 690 -52.65 19.47 -79.97
C LEU A 690 -52.44 19.10 -81.42
N LYS A 691 -53.41 19.36 -82.28
CA LYS A 691 -53.23 19.16 -83.72
C LYS A 691 -52.11 20.06 -84.24
N GLU A 692 -52.06 21.31 -83.78
CA GLU A 692 -50.96 22.22 -84.11
C GLU A 692 -49.61 21.74 -83.54
N VAL A 693 -49.58 21.16 -82.34
CA VAL A 693 -48.36 20.55 -81.77
C VAL A 693 -47.89 19.34 -82.57
N GLU A 694 -48.81 18.46 -82.97
CA GLU A 694 -48.54 17.30 -83.82
C GLU A 694 -47.96 17.75 -85.17
N ASP A 695 -48.56 18.76 -85.80
CA ASP A 695 -48.13 19.30 -87.08
C ASP A 695 -46.72 19.91 -86.97
N ILE A 696 -46.42 20.66 -85.91
CA ILE A 696 -45.08 21.22 -85.65
C ILE A 696 -44.04 20.09 -85.51
N PHE A 697 -44.32 19.04 -84.72
CA PHE A 697 -43.40 17.90 -84.59
C PHE A 697 -43.25 17.13 -85.92
N ASN A 698 -44.33 17.01 -86.71
CA ASN A 698 -44.28 16.36 -88.02
C ASN A 698 -43.43 17.15 -89.03
N GLU A 699 -43.54 18.48 -89.01
CA GLU A 699 -42.80 19.38 -89.91
C GLU A 699 -41.29 19.29 -89.75
N ILE A 700 -40.80 18.96 -88.55
CA ILE A 700 -39.38 18.73 -88.25
C ILE A 700 -38.98 17.24 -88.28
N GLY A 701 -39.84 16.35 -88.78
CA GLY A 701 -39.57 14.91 -88.89
C GLY A 701 -39.59 14.16 -87.54
N ALA A 702 -40.13 14.76 -86.50
CA ALA A 702 -40.17 14.25 -85.13
C ALA A 702 -41.56 13.69 -84.73
N LEU A 703 -42.40 13.32 -85.70
CA LEU A 703 -43.74 12.77 -85.42
C LEU A 703 -43.68 11.53 -84.50
N ASN A 704 -42.66 10.69 -84.63
CA ASN A 704 -42.46 9.53 -83.75
C ASN A 704 -42.26 9.91 -82.29
N HIS A 705 -41.67 11.08 -82.02
CA HIS A 705 -41.50 11.62 -80.68
C HIS A 705 -42.85 12.00 -80.07
N PHE A 706 -43.64 12.79 -80.79
CA PHE A 706 -45.01 13.13 -80.40
C PHE A 706 -45.83 11.85 -80.14
N ASN A 707 -45.84 10.90 -81.08
CA ASN A 707 -46.57 9.63 -80.95
C ASN A 707 -46.08 8.73 -79.80
N ALA A 708 -44.83 8.86 -79.37
CA ALA A 708 -44.31 8.09 -78.24
C ALA A 708 -44.88 8.59 -76.91
N HIS A 709 -45.06 9.91 -76.76
CA HIS A 709 -45.53 10.54 -75.53
C HIS A 709 -47.05 10.78 -75.52
N TRP A 710 -47.62 11.16 -76.66
CA TRP A 710 -49.04 11.40 -76.91
C TRP A 710 -49.69 10.20 -77.59
N LYS A 711 -49.83 9.10 -76.85
CA LYS A 711 -50.71 7.99 -77.26
C LYS A 711 -52.09 8.23 -76.69
N GLU A 712 -53.11 8.32 -77.55
CA GLU A 712 -54.49 8.09 -77.11
C GLU A 712 -54.50 6.70 -76.46
N ASN A 713 -54.71 6.66 -75.15
CA ASN A 713 -55.17 5.43 -74.54
C ASN A 713 -56.51 5.12 -75.21
N SER A 714 -56.54 4.03 -75.97
CA SER A 714 -57.78 3.38 -76.36
C SER A 714 -58.59 3.00 -75.12
#